data_AF-A0A7Y5V0I8-F1
#
_entry.id   AF-A0A7Y5V0I8-F1
#
_cell.length_a   1.000
_cell.length_b   1.000
_cell.length_c   1.000
_cell.angle_alpha   90.00
_cell.angle_beta   90.00
_cell.angle_gamma   90.00
#
_symmetry.space_group_name_H-M   'P 1'
#
loop_
_entity.id
_entity.type
_entity.pdbx_description
1 polymer ?
#
loop_
_entity_poly.entity_id
_entity_poly.type
_entity_poly.pdbx_seq_one_letter_code
_entity_poly.pdbx_strand_id
1 'polypeptide(L)'
;MVAIPWRTGVNMREFAFYGTPAVPHASSALQQQQLATLNELGVKVVRLFTSHRAFSTQECIDRLRVALAQIDQFNMQAILCLDDGLTGAGFFIQGTEPFHNQVHGHYHSDFWINGEWRRFHLPTARALATAFKDHPAILMWELGNEFALHPRDGGQRLPRRAASAAFIAFAREVSWAIRDISPSHLISTGLVNSRHVCAMEDGEDVNAFGRALYGLPAVDAVSIHYYAHDGEKAYSSAEVAVARALDKPFYIGEVGAHHSESGDRAAFVRAELNGWRSAGAFTALVWAFDSSARDVGVSDLYAFARIHGDYDRLRDAVRSVAADVARFLRVITQPKPTPDPVVTPDAGESSGETVTPIGERDSVPATDGGSGKITTPPVDVAPTGLIRLQLPLRWKHSIRSRFDDPAQYDARYVQRREGMLFVPDTADRPLEVLAAQRGVVSKIASYPPGYGIYVQIRHNWNGDNYVTWYGHLERANVTVGQFVNAGEVIGTAGRSGSAEEVCLFFTVQHLGKGKAGYVVPDVIDPAPLFDAAVPPRDEAQYGADVSVPDGTKFAPGAFFKKIWQVRNTGTTTWGDGYALAFFADNPMGAGAGARVPTAKPGESVQVAVELTAPLIPGSYQTTWRLKNPAGQFFGEILYTQISVVPQDEAKAKVSEARFVDDITIPDGTPLRPGARFTKTWRIRNSGETTWTDQFQLVFAGDERMGGPEFVTLPATRRGSTADVSVTLIAPTTPGVYRSTWRPRDPQGDFFEHDMYAEIRVIDPAKVPPTPERYGSPVSTADGRGYYIGLKFKEPVWYGGGVHQGVDYVARDGAPGMLISAAAEGRVFGAYRCLPCTLDRPNFDLNGLSPAEQNQALGKQNPWNYGFGNLVVVEYGWDALSRGGQGAVLAAGFRERQARVFVFYAHLAEISIGEGRPVAAGTPLGTMGNSGNSRGVHLHLEVRVCQPSAIFPLSLTRTVRIDPLAMFTE
;
A
#
# COMPACT_ATOMS: atom_id res chain seq x y z
N MET A 1 -0.15 -26.77 -0.50
CA MET A 1 1.07 -25.97 -0.63
C MET A 1 1.03 -25.32 -2.01
N VAL A 2 1.23 -24.01 -2.13
CA VAL A 2 1.37 -23.39 -3.47
C VAL A 2 2.64 -23.97 -4.09
N ALA A 3 2.50 -24.79 -5.13
CA ALA A 3 3.64 -25.45 -5.76
C ALA A 3 4.38 -24.44 -6.65
N ILE A 4 5.40 -23.79 -6.10
CA ILE A 4 6.36 -23.00 -6.87
C ILE A 4 7.32 -24.00 -7.52
N PRO A 5 7.48 -24.01 -8.86
CA PRO A 5 8.39 -24.93 -9.53
C PRO A 5 9.82 -24.76 -9.03
N TRP A 6 10.54 -25.88 -8.88
CA TRP A 6 11.95 -25.89 -8.51
C TRP A 6 12.79 -25.01 -9.44
N ARG A 7 13.64 -24.18 -8.84
CA ARG A 7 14.65 -23.37 -9.52
C ARG A 7 15.94 -23.50 -8.76
N THR A 8 17.04 -23.80 -9.45
CA THR A 8 18.36 -23.75 -8.82
C THR A 8 18.78 -22.29 -8.65
N GLY A 9 19.28 -21.94 -7.48
CA GLY A 9 19.73 -20.60 -7.15
C GLY A 9 21.18 -20.54 -6.68
N VAL A 10 21.72 -19.32 -6.61
CA VAL A 10 23.00 -19.03 -5.95
C VAL A 10 22.90 -17.76 -5.12
N ASN A 11 23.73 -17.66 -4.09
CA ASN A 11 23.90 -16.40 -3.36
C ASN A 11 24.91 -15.50 -4.07
N MET A 12 24.60 -14.21 -4.17
CA MET A 12 25.44 -13.15 -4.75
C MET A 12 25.34 -11.90 -3.87
N ARG A 13 25.72 -12.03 -2.60
CA ARG A 13 25.62 -11.03 -1.53
C ARG A 13 25.83 -9.59 -2.01
N GLU A 14 26.95 -9.31 -2.65
CA GLU A 14 27.42 -7.97 -2.96
C GLU A 14 26.92 -7.43 -4.31
N PHE A 15 26.12 -8.20 -5.04
CA PHE A 15 25.87 -7.98 -6.47
C PHE A 15 25.41 -6.56 -6.81
N ALA A 16 24.53 -5.95 -6.00
CA ALA A 16 24.06 -4.58 -6.25
C ALA A 16 25.16 -3.51 -6.09
N PHE A 17 26.24 -3.81 -5.38
CA PHE A 17 27.25 -2.85 -4.95
C PHE A 17 28.59 -2.99 -5.70
N TYR A 18 28.64 -3.75 -6.79
CA TYR A 18 29.83 -3.90 -7.62
C TYR A 18 30.29 -2.54 -8.16
N GLY A 19 31.60 -2.26 -8.09
CA GLY A 19 32.20 -1.02 -8.58
C GLY A 19 32.00 0.18 -7.66
N THR A 20 31.59 -0.06 -6.42
CA THR A 20 31.49 0.97 -5.37
C THR A 20 32.67 0.87 -4.41
N PRO A 21 32.91 1.87 -3.53
CA PRO A 21 33.95 1.75 -2.51
C PRO A 21 33.80 0.54 -1.58
N ALA A 22 32.61 -0.03 -1.44
CA ALA A 22 32.36 -1.26 -0.68
C ALA A 22 32.88 -2.52 -1.41
N VAL A 23 32.87 -2.51 -2.75
CA VAL A 23 33.29 -3.63 -3.60
C VAL A 23 34.11 -3.10 -4.79
N PRO A 24 35.28 -2.48 -4.53
CA PRO A 24 35.97 -1.64 -5.52
C PRO A 24 36.64 -2.45 -6.64
N HIS A 25 36.83 -3.75 -6.43
CA HIS A 25 37.50 -4.64 -7.38
C HIS A 25 36.52 -5.39 -8.30
N ALA A 26 35.21 -5.28 -8.04
CA ALA A 26 34.16 -5.77 -8.91
C ALA A 26 33.64 -4.65 -9.84
N SER A 27 33.00 -5.01 -10.95
CA SER A 27 32.51 -4.01 -11.91
C SER A 27 31.17 -4.42 -12.51
N SER A 28 30.50 -3.46 -13.17
CA SER A 28 29.27 -3.75 -13.90
C SER A 28 29.48 -4.77 -15.05
N ALA A 29 30.66 -4.80 -15.67
CA ALA A 29 31.01 -5.85 -16.63
C ALA A 29 31.09 -7.23 -15.99
N LEU A 30 31.61 -7.31 -14.75
CA LEU A 30 31.65 -8.56 -14.00
C LEU A 30 30.24 -9.04 -13.60
N GLN A 31 29.32 -8.12 -13.28
CA GLN A 31 27.92 -8.49 -13.02
C GLN A 31 27.32 -9.26 -14.20
N GLN A 32 27.47 -8.74 -15.42
CA GLN A 32 26.99 -9.39 -16.64
C GLN A 32 27.69 -10.72 -16.90
N GLN A 33 29.01 -10.79 -16.72
CA GLN A 33 29.78 -12.02 -16.89
C GLN A 33 29.30 -13.12 -15.94
N GLN A 34 29.06 -12.78 -14.67
CA GLN A 34 28.57 -13.73 -13.68
C GLN A 34 27.17 -14.22 -14.02
N LEU A 35 26.24 -13.33 -14.40
CA LEU A 35 24.88 -13.73 -14.81
C LEU A 35 24.89 -14.57 -16.09
N ALA A 36 25.76 -14.27 -17.06
CA ALA A 36 25.93 -15.08 -18.27
C ALA A 36 26.39 -16.49 -17.92
N THR A 37 27.39 -16.61 -17.05
CA THR A 37 27.87 -17.91 -16.57
C THR A 37 26.74 -18.67 -15.88
N LEU A 38 26.01 -18.04 -14.96
CA LEU A 38 24.88 -18.66 -14.26
C LEU A 38 23.77 -19.12 -15.23
N ASN A 39 23.50 -18.35 -16.28
CA ASN A 39 22.51 -18.72 -17.28
C ASN A 39 22.93 -19.99 -18.05
N GLU A 40 24.23 -20.15 -18.37
CA GLU A 40 24.77 -21.38 -18.96
C GLU A 40 24.60 -22.60 -18.04
N LEU A 41 24.60 -22.39 -16.72
CA LEU A 41 24.36 -23.44 -15.73
C LEU A 41 22.89 -23.79 -15.56
N GLY A 42 21.98 -22.99 -16.12
CA GLY A 42 20.54 -23.13 -15.89
C GLY A 42 20.06 -22.57 -14.54
N VAL A 43 20.86 -21.74 -13.88
CA VAL A 43 20.45 -21.04 -12.65
C VAL A 43 19.40 -19.98 -12.97
N LYS A 44 18.39 -19.84 -12.10
CA LYS A 44 17.25 -18.93 -12.32
C LYS A 44 16.92 -18.01 -11.14
N VAL A 45 17.53 -18.23 -9.98
CA VAL A 45 17.33 -17.39 -8.80
C VAL A 45 18.67 -16.91 -8.27
N VAL A 46 18.75 -15.61 -7.97
CA VAL A 46 19.89 -15.02 -7.28
C VAL A 46 19.43 -14.36 -5.99
N ARG A 47 20.20 -14.47 -4.92
CA ARG A 47 19.95 -13.76 -3.66
C ARG A 47 21.00 -12.68 -3.46
N LEU A 48 20.59 -11.47 -3.08
CA LEU A 48 21.49 -10.34 -2.86
C LEU A 48 20.96 -9.41 -1.76
N PHE A 49 21.86 -8.62 -1.17
CA PHE A 49 21.47 -7.58 -0.21
C PHE A 49 20.98 -6.31 -0.90
N THR A 50 20.04 -5.65 -0.25
CA THR A 50 19.51 -4.36 -0.70
C THR A 50 20.15 -3.17 -0.03
N SER A 51 20.83 -3.38 1.10
CA SER A 51 21.36 -2.31 1.93
C SER A 51 22.84 -2.51 2.22
N HIS A 52 23.52 -1.38 2.44
CA HIS A 52 24.89 -1.37 2.89
C HIS A 52 25.16 -0.07 3.64
N ARG A 53 25.86 -0.15 4.77
CA ARG A 53 25.98 0.93 5.77
C ARG A 53 26.56 2.24 5.23
N ALA A 54 27.37 2.14 4.18
CA ALA A 54 28.01 3.28 3.53
C ALA A 54 27.06 4.09 2.61
N PHE A 55 25.84 3.61 2.36
CA PHE A 55 24.91 4.21 1.42
C PHE A 55 23.58 4.53 2.09
N SER A 56 23.01 5.67 1.73
CA SER A 56 21.64 6.01 2.06
C SER A 56 20.64 5.07 1.38
N THR A 57 19.40 5.03 1.87
CA THR A 57 18.32 4.24 1.27
C THR A 57 18.11 4.58 -0.21
N GLN A 58 18.22 5.86 -0.60
CA GLN A 58 18.05 6.28 -1.98
C GLN A 58 19.19 5.80 -2.88
N GLU A 59 20.43 5.86 -2.42
CA GLU A 59 21.57 5.32 -3.16
C GLU A 59 21.46 3.81 -3.32
N CYS A 60 21.00 3.10 -2.29
CA CYS A 60 20.71 1.66 -2.36
C CYS A 60 19.65 1.35 -3.44
N ILE A 61 18.56 2.12 -3.50
CA ILE A 61 17.53 2.01 -4.55
C ILE A 61 18.15 2.19 -5.94
N ASP A 62 19.00 3.18 -6.14
CA ASP A 62 19.59 3.43 -7.45
C ASP A 62 20.52 2.29 -7.90
N ARG A 63 21.25 1.69 -6.95
CA ARG A 63 22.09 0.51 -7.19
C ARG A 63 21.28 -0.73 -7.53
N LEU A 64 20.23 -1.00 -6.76
CA LEU A 64 19.33 -2.12 -7.01
C LEU A 64 18.63 -2.03 -8.36
N ARG A 65 18.26 -0.82 -8.80
CA ARG A 65 17.65 -0.62 -10.13
C ARG A 65 18.56 -1.13 -11.25
N VAL A 66 19.86 -0.88 -11.14
CA VAL A 66 20.86 -1.37 -12.12
C VAL A 66 21.00 -2.89 -12.04
N ALA A 67 21.08 -3.44 -10.83
CA ALA A 67 21.23 -4.87 -10.62
C ALA A 67 20.01 -5.67 -11.13
N LEU A 68 18.80 -5.24 -10.75
CA LEU A 68 17.55 -5.87 -11.14
C LEU A 68 17.31 -5.81 -12.66
N ALA A 69 17.71 -4.72 -13.32
CA ALA A 69 17.65 -4.63 -14.77
C ALA A 69 18.54 -5.67 -15.46
N GLN A 70 19.74 -5.94 -14.91
CA GLN A 70 20.61 -6.99 -15.45
C GLN A 70 20.05 -8.39 -15.17
N ILE A 71 19.53 -8.64 -13.96
CA ILE A 71 18.91 -9.93 -13.60
C ILE A 71 17.72 -10.24 -14.53
N ASP A 72 16.87 -9.25 -14.83
CA ASP A 72 15.74 -9.39 -15.76
C ASP A 72 16.21 -9.75 -17.19
N GLN A 73 17.29 -9.14 -17.67
CA GLN A 73 17.86 -9.40 -19.00
C GLN A 73 18.25 -10.87 -19.20
N PHE A 74 18.69 -11.54 -18.13
CA PHE A 74 19.03 -12.98 -18.17
C PHE A 74 17.85 -13.89 -17.82
N ASN A 75 16.64 -13.35 -17.73
CA ASN A 75 15.41 -14.07 -17.37
C ASN A 75 15.59 -14.85 -16.05
N MET A 76 16.21 -14.19 -15.08
CA MET A 76 16.36 -14.66 -13.71
C MET A 76 15.48 -13.85 -12.76
N GLN A 77 15.31 -14.34 -11.54
CA GLN A 77 14.64 -13.59 -10.48
C GLN A 77 15.53 -13.43 -9.24
N ALA A 78 15.24 -12.39 -8.47
CA ALA A 78 15.99 -11.97 -7.30
C ALA A 78 15.21 -12.25 -6.02
N ILE A 79 15.91 -12.74 -5.01
CA ILE A 79 15.53 -12.65 -3.60
C ILE A 79 16.27 -11.44 -3.03
N LEU A 80 15.51 -10.47 -2.53
CA LEU A 80 16.03 -9.21 -2.01
C LEU A 80 16.07 -9.24 -0.49
N CYS A 81 17.27 -9.33 0.09
CA CYS A 81 17.48 -9.33 1.53
C CYS A 81 17.68 -7.92 2.06
N LEU A 82 16.76 -7.47 2.94
CA LEU A 82 16.70 -6.08 3.38
C LEU A 82 17.93 -5.62 4.16
N ASP A 83 18.43 -6.48 5.04
CA ASP A 83 19.44 -6.14 6.04
C ASP A 83 20.31 -7.35 6.33
N ASP A 84 21.56 -7.13 6.75
CA ASP A 84 22.43 -8.17 7.25
C ASP A 84 22.41 -8.21 8.77
N GLY A 85 22.03 -9.34 9.34
CA GLY A 85 22.13 -9.54 10.77
C GLY A 85 23.56 -9.41 11.26
N LEU A 86 24.56 -9.64 10.39
CA LEU A 86 25.99 -9.63 10.71
C LEU A 86 26.68 -8.31 10.28
N THR A 87 27.57 -7.79 11.13
CA THR A 87 28.33 -6.57 10.79
C THR A 87 29.51 -6.76 9.85
N GLY A 88 30.03 -7.99 9.75
CA GLY A 88 31.36 -8.25 9.20
C GLY A 88 31.58 -7.72 7.78
N ALA A 89 30.53 -7.75 6.95
CA ALA A 89 30.59 -7.33 5.55
C ALA A 89 29.92 -5.98 5.26
N GLY A 90 29.26 -5.36 6.25
CA GLY A 90 28.67 -4.02 6.12
C GLY A 90 27.35 -3.92 5.36
N PHE A 91 26.71 -5.04 4.97
CA PHE A 91 25.46 -5.09 4.19
C PHE A 91 24.18 -4.88 5.02
N PHE A 92 24.28 -4.04 6.06
CA PHE A 92 23.18 -3.66 6.91
C PHE A 92 22.78 -2.19 6.68
N ILE A 93 21.61 -1.81 7.18
CA ILE A 93 21.01 -0.48 7.01
C ILE A 93 21.87 0.58 7.68
N GLN A 94 22.16 1.67 6.95
CA GLN A 94 22.92 2.79 7.48
C GLN A 94 22.29 3.35 8.78
N GLY A 95 23.12 3.54 9.81
CA GLY A 95 22.72 4.06 11.11
C GLY A 95 22.42 2.98 12.15
N THR A 96 22.42 1.69 11.78
CA THR A 96 22.22 0.61 12.74
C THR A 96 23.49 0.10 13.42
N GLU A 97 24.67 0.62 13.03
CA GLU A 97 25.98 0.24 13.56
C GLU A 97 26.04 0.14 15.10
N PRO A 98 25.46 1.09 15.87
CA PRO A 98 25.56 1.04 17.33
C PRO A 98 24.81 -0.12 17.99
N PHE A 99 23.93 -0.79 17.24
CA PHE A 99 23.05 -1.85 17.75
C PHE A 99 23.59 -3.25 17.52
N HIS A 100 24.71 -3.38 16.83
CA HIS A 100 25.37 -4.67 16.68
C HIS A 100 26.35 -4.92 17.84
N ASN A 101 26.37 -6.15 18.32
CA ASN A 101 27.30 -6.60 19.34
C ASN A 101 28.72 -6.76 18.75
N GLN A 102 29.73 -6.67 19.61
CA GLN A 102 31.12 -6.98 19.21
C GLN A 102 31.36 -8.49 19.11
N VAL A 103 30.53 -9.29 19.80
CA VAL A 103 30.65 -10.74 19.89
C VAL A 103 29.66 -11.38 18.92
N HIS A 104 30.14 -11.86 17.77
CA HIS A 104 29.37 -12.41 16.63
C HIS A 104 28.82 -11.40 15.61
N GLY A 105 28.82 -10.10 15.92
CA GLY A 105 28.40 -9.06 14.97
C GLY A 105 26.90 -8.96 14.73
N HIS A 106 26.07 -9.65 15.54
CA HIS A 106 24.61 -9.61 15.46
C HIS A 106 23.99 -8.42 16.17
N TYR A 107 22.75 -8.05 15.82
CA TYR A 107 21.95 -7.13 16.63
C TYR A 107 21.84 -7.61 18.08
N HIS A 108 22.15 -6.73 19.03
CA HIS A 108 21.90 -7.01 20.42
C HIS A 108 20.39 -6.95 20.72
N SER A 109 19.95 -7.72 21.72
CA SER A 109 18.54 -7.92 22.03
C SER A 109 17.78 -6.62 22.31
N ASP A 110 18.44 -5.59 22.85
CA ASP A 110 17.79 -4.29 23.10
C ASP A 110 17.30 -3.60 21.81
N PHE A 111 17.90 -3.88 20.65
CA PHE A 111 17.40 -3.38 19.37
C PHE A 111 15.96 -3.85 19.12
N TRP A 112 15.73 -5.14 19.39
CA TRP A 112 14.42 -5.78 19.28
C TRP A 112 13.51 -5.43 20.45
N ILE A 113 14.02 -5.27 21.66
CA ILE A 113 13.13 -4.94 22.79
C ILE A 113 12.65 -3.48 22.71
N ASN A 114 13.51 -2.57 22.25
CA ASN A 114 13.24 -1.13 22.26
C ASN A 114 12.49 -0.63 21.02
N GLY A 115 12.16 -1.49 20.05
CA GLY A 115 11.40 -1.05 18.87
C GLY A 115 12.23 -0.38 17.78
N GLU A 116 13.56 -0.47 17.81
CA GLU A 116 14.45 0.34 16.95
C GLU A 116 14.26 0.06 15.45
N TRP A 117 13.81 -1.14 15.06
CA TRP A 117 13.47 -1.43 13.65
C TRP A 117 12.42 -0.49 13.09
N ARG A 118 11.55 0.11 13.92
CA ARG A 118 10.57 1.10 13.45
C ARG A 118 11.21 2.38 12.94
N ARG A 119 12.38 2.72 13.47
CA ARG A 119 13.18 3.88 13.04
C ARG A 119 14.00 3.59 11.79
N PHE A 120 14.53 2.37 11.64
CA PHE A 120 15.47 2.03 10.57
C PHE A 120 14.89 1.11 9.48
N HIS A 121 14.33 -0.04 9.86
CA HIS A 121 13.84 -1.04 8.91
C HIS A 121 12.52 -0.66 8.26
N LEU A 122 11.55 -0.15 9.03
CA LEU A 122 10.23 0.21 8.47
C LEU A 122 10.33 1.27 7.36
N PRO A 123 11.02 2.41 7.54
CA PRO A 123 11.17 3.39 6.46
C PRO A 123 11.94 2.85 5.26
N THR A 124 13.01 2.08 5.50
CA THR A 124 13.83 1.48 4.44
C THR A 124 13.05 0.46 3.61
N ALA A 125 12.32 -0.45 4.27
CA ALA A 125 11.47 -1.43 3.63
C ALA A 125 10.36 -0.76 2.80
N ARG A 126 9.70 0.29 3.32
CA ARG A 126 8.67 1.04 2.58
C ARG A 126 9.25 1.72 1.35
N ALA A 127 10.43 2.33 1.47
CA ALA A 127 11.09 3.01 0.35
C ALA A 127 11.49 2.03 -0.76
N LEU A 128 12.14 0.91 -0.39
CA LEU A 128 12.53 -0.15 -1.33
C LEU A 128 11.31 -0.81 -1.98
N ALA A 129 10.30 -1.20 -1.19
CA ALA A 129 9.08 -1.79 -1.71
C ALA A 129 8.35 -0.82 -2.66
N THR A 130 8.29 0.48 -2.33
CA THR A 130 7.66 1.48 -3.20
C THR A 130 8.40 1.61 -4.53
N ALA A 131 9.74 1.62 -4.50
CA ALA A 131 10.56 1.74 -5.69
C ALA A 131 10.41 0.54 -6.64
N PHE A 132 10.11 -0.65 -6.12
CA PHE A 132 10.14 -1.90 -6.88
C PHE A 132 8.86 -2.75 -6.80
N LYS A 133 7.73 -2.16 -6.38
CA LYS A 133 6.50 -2.89 -6.03
C LYS A 133 5.98 -3.90 -7.06
N ASP A 134 6.28 -3.69 -8.34
CA ASP A 134 5.82 -4.50 -9.48
C ASP A 134 7.00 -4.99 -10.38
N HIS A 135 8.24 -4.95 -9.89
CA HIS A 135 9.40 -5.28 -10.71
C HIS A 135 9.46 -6.80 -11.03
N PRO A 136 9.40 -7.22 -12.31
CA PRO A 136 9.19 -8.63 -12.68
C PRO A 136 10.36 -9.56 -12.31
N ALA A 137 11.56 -9.01 -12.21
CA ALA A 137 12.74 -9.76 -11.76
C ALA A 137 12.78 -9.98 -10.24
N ILE A 138 11.83 -9.47 -9.45
CA ILE A 138 11.78 -9.79 -8.01
C ILE A 138 10.90 -11.02 -7.82
N LEU A 139 11.43 -12.03 -7.12
CA LEU A 139 10.68 -13.19 -6.66
C LEU A 139 10.13 -12.95 -5.25
N MET A 140 11.00 -12.49 -4.35
CA MET A 140 10.74 -12.49 -2.92
C MET A 140 11.54 -11.41 -2.19
N TRP A 141 10.95 -10.87 -1.13
CA TRP A 141 11.62 -10.06 -0.12
C TRP A 141 12.00 -10.91 1.09
N GLU A 142 13.18 -10.70 1.65
CA GLU A 142 13.60 -11.22 2.94
C GLU A 142 13.73 -10.09 3.95
N LEU A 143 13.16 -10.26 5.14
CA LEU A 143 13.20 -9.24 6.19
C LEU A 143 14.61 -8.94 6.70
N GLY A 144 15.51 -9.92 6.63
CA GLY A 144 16.95 -9.75 6.83
C GLY A 144 17.68 -11.09 6.86
N ASN A 145 19.00 -11.03 6.90
CA ASN A 145 19.87 -12.19 6.82
C ASN A 145 20.21 -12.70 8.22
N GLU A 146 19.90 -13.97 8.51
CA GLU A 146 20.44 -14.71 9.65
C GLU A 146 20.34 -13.97 10.99
N PHE A 147 19.22 -13.29 11.24
CA PHE A 147 19.01 -12.65 12.53
C PHE A 147 19.08 -13.67 13.67
N ALA A 148 19.78 -13.30 14.73
CA ALA A 148 19.90 -14.08 15.95
C ALA A 148 19.82 -13.15 17.17
N LEU A 149 19.25 -13.65 18.27
CA LEU A 149 19.05 -12.85 19.48
C LEU A 149 20.20 -13.05 20.46
N HIS A 150 21.05 -12.02 20.59
CA HIS A 150 22.21 -12.03 21.48
C HIS A 150 22.16 -10.90 22.51
N PRO A 151 22.77 -11.09 23.69
CA PRO A 151 22.96 -10.01 24.63
C PRO A 151 24.01 -8.99 24.19
N ARG A 152 23.87 -7.75 24.66
CA ARG A 152 24.78 -6.65 24.33
C ARG A 152 26.23 -6.92 24.76
N ASP A 153 26.41 -7.52 25.93
CA ASP A 153 27.74 -7.71 26.56
C ASP A 153 28.10 -9.18 26.84
N GLY A 154 27.47 -10.15 26.17
CA GLY A 154 27.71 -11.58 26.45
C GLY A 154 27.25 -12.05 27.85
N GLY A 155 26.54 -11.20 28.60
CA GLY A 155 26.05 -11.46 29.96
C GLY A 155 25.04 -12.60 30.06
N GLN A 156 25.03 -13.31 31.21
CA GLN A 156 24.43 -14.63 31.37
C GLN A 156 22.89 -14.73 31.33
N ARG A 157 22.12 -13.64 31.30
CA ARG A 157 20.66 -13.77 31.12
C ARG A 157 20.02 -12.47 30.65
N LEU A 158 19.50 -12.49 29.42
CA LEU A 158 18.51 -11.56 28.94
C LEU A 158 17.16 -12.27 28.81
N PRO A 159 16.04 -11.53 28.89
CA PRO A 159 14.73 -12.11 28.62
C PRO A 159 14.62 -12.44 27.12
N ARG A 160 15.05 -13.64 26.74
CA ARG A 160 14.99 -14.07 25.34
C ARG A 160 13.54 -14.15 24.86
N ARG A 161 12.59 -14.46 25.76
CA ARG A 161 11.14 -14.38 25.46
C ARG A 161 10.68 -12.98 25.03
N ALA A 162 11.16 -11.93 25.69
CA ALA A 162 10.81 -10.55 25.30
C ALA A 162 11.40 -10.21 23.93
N ALA A 163 12.66 -10.57 23.69
CA ALA A 163 13.31 -10.37 22.40
C ALA A 163 12.65 -11.21 21.27
N SER A 164 12.26 -12.45 21.53
CA SER A 164 11.53 -13.33 20.60
C SER A 164 10.15 -12.77 20.24
N ALA A 165 9.39 -12.31 21.25
CA ALA A 165 8.10 -11.67 21.03
C ALA A 165 8.25 -10.38 20.22
N ALA A 166 9.28 -9.59 20.51
CA ALA A 166 9.54 -8.37 19.79
C ALA A 166 10.05 -8.62 18.36
N PHE A 167 10.79 -9.71 18.14
CA PHE A 167 11.15 -10.17 16.79
C PHE A 167 9.92 -10.57 15.97
N ILE A 168 8.91 -11.25 16.57
CA ILE A 168 7.61 -11.49 15.91
C ILE A 168 6.92 -10.16 15.56
N ALA A 169 6.97 -9.16 16.45
CA ALA A 169 6.42 -7.83 16.18
C ALA A 169 7.13 -7.13 15.00
N PHE A 170 8.46 -7.16 14.98
CA PHE A 170 9.26 -6.73 13.83
C PHE A 170 8.84 -7.45 12.54
N ALA A 171 8.80 -8.78 12.56
CA ALA A 171 8.49 -9.57 11.39
C ALA A 171 7.10 -9.24 10.85
N ARG A 172 6.12 -9.10 11.75
CA ARG A 172 4.74 -8.72 11.42
C ARG A 172 4.66 -7.32 10.81
N GLU A 173 5.26 -6.31 11.42
CA GLU A 173 5.14 -4.93 10.98
C GLU A 173 5.87 -4.69 9.65
N VAL A 174 7.09 -5.20 9.51
CA VAL A 174 7.89 -4.99 8.29
C VAL A 174 7.34 -5.81 7.12
N SER A 175 6.93 -7.07 7.33
CA SER A 175 6.28 -7.85 6.27
C SER A 175 4.97 -7.23 5.81
N TRP A 176 4.14 -6.70 6.72
CA TRP A 176 2.91 -5.99 6.35
C TRP A 176 3.19 -4.70 5.58
N ALA A 177 4.19 -3.92 5.99
CA ALA A 177 4.58 -2.70 5.28
C ALA A 177 5.01 -3.00 3.83
N ILE A 178 5.70 -4.11 3.60
CA ILE A 178 6.06 -4.57 2.25
C ILE A 178 4.82 -5.08 1.51
N ARG A 179 4.00 -5.94 2.14
CA ARG A 179 2.79 -6.54 1.53
C ARG A 179 1.80 -5.50 1.03
N ASP A 180 1.59 -4.44 1.83
CA ASP A 180 0.66 -3.34 1.51
C ASP A 180 1.08 -2.60 0.23
N ILE A 181 2.39 -2.46 0.02
CA ILE A 181 2.96 -1.73 -1.12
C ILE A 181 3.20 -2.63 -2.33
N SER A 182 3.68 -3.85 -2.08
CA SER A 182 4.13 -4.82 -3.08
C SER A 182 3.40 -6.16 -2.89
N PRO A 183 2.09 -6.23 -3.20
CA PRO A 183 1.28 -7.41 -2.92
C PRO A 183 1.61 -8.60 -3.81
N SER A 184 2.34 -8.40 -4.91
CA SER A 184 2.68 -9.38 -5.94
C SER A 184 3.91 -10.23 -5.64
N HIS A 185 4.83 -9.77 -4.78
CA HIS A 185 6.04 -10.50 -4.43
C HIS A 185 5.86 -11.36 -3.19
N LEU A 186 6.64 -12.44 -3.10
CA LEU A 186 6.69 -13.25 -1.89
C LEU A 186 7.43 -12.52 -0.77
N ILE A 187 7.19 -12.90 0.49
CA ILE A 187 7.91 -12.37 1.65
C ILE A 187 8.34 -13.54 2.55
N SER A 188 9.59 -13.50 3.03
CA SER A 188 10.19 -14.47 3.95
C SER A 188 11.01 -13.74 5.03
N THR A 189 11.42 -14.45 6.08
CA THR A 189 12.22 -13.87 7.17
C THR A 189 13.72 -13.87 6.89
N GLY A 190 14.26 -14.82 6.10
CA GLY A 190 15.70 -14.94 5.78
C GLY A 190 16.58 -15.50 6.91
N LEU A 191 15.98 -16.27 7.83
CA LEU A 191 16.66 -16.89 8.97
C LEU A 191 17.35 -18.21 8.61
N VAL A 192 18.38 -18.56 9.38
CA VAL A 192 18.96 -19.91 9.41
C VAL A 192 17.88 -20.94 9.75
N ASN A 193 17.20 -20.72 10.88
CA ASN A 193 15.98 -21.38 11.30
C ASN A 193 15.37 -20.58 12.47
N SER A 194 14.13 -20.88 12.87
CA SER A 194 13.41 -20.12 13.90
C SER A 194 14.03 -20.21 15.29
N ARG A 195 14.87 -21.22 15.55
CA ARG A 195 15.58 -21.41 16.84
C ARG A 195 16.45 -20.20 17.19
N HIS A 196 17.05 -19.54 16.20
CA HIS A 196 17.97 -18.41 16.37
C HIS A 196 17.31 -17.17 16.96
N VAL A 197 15.99 -17.07 16.79
CA VAL A 197 15.16 -15.98 17.33
C VAL A 197 14.10 -16.47 18.31
N CYS A 198 14.16 -17.75 18.70
CA CYS A 198 13.34 -18.36 19.74
C CYS A 198 14.02 -18.19 21.11
N ALA A 199 13.23 -18.15 22.17
CA ALA A 199 13.74 -17.86 23.50
C ALA A 199 14.66 -18.97 24.05
N MET A 200 14.43 -20.22 23.64
CA MET A 200 15.23 -21.37 24.07
C MET A 200 15.33 -21.49 25.61
N GLU A 201 14.22 -21.22 26.30
CA GLU A 201 14.05 -21.40 27.75
C GLU A 201 13.28 -22.70 28.03
N ASP A 202 13.34 -23.22 29.27
CA ASP A 202 12.67 -24.47 29.66
C ASP A 202 11.17 -24.45 29.28
N GLY A 203 10.73 -25.46 28.54
CA GLY A 203 9.34 -25.62 28.10
C GLY A 203 8.97 -24.93 26.78
N GLU A 204 9.89 -24.22 26.12
CA GLU A 204 9.64 -23.63 24.79
C GLU A 204 9.66 -24.70 23.67
N ASP A 205 8.59 -24.73 22.86
CA ASP A 205 8.53 -25.53 21.63
C ASP A 205 8.95 -24.65 20.44
N VAL A 206 10.18 -24.86 19.95
CA VAL A 206 10.73 -24.15 18.79
C VAL A 206 9.84 -24.30 17.56
N ASN A 207 9.21 -25.45 17.35
CA ASN A 207 8.30 -25.62 16.22
C ASN A 207 7.00 -24.83 16.42
N ALA A 208 6.51 -24.68 17.66
CA ALA A 208 5.37 -23.79 17.96
C ALA A 208 5.73 -22.33 17.71
N PHE A 209 6.92 -21.90 18.13
CA PHE A 209 7.43 -20.57 17.85
C PHE A 209 7.57 -20.34 16.35
N GLY A 210 8.18 -21.28 15.61
CA GLY A 210 8.27 -21.25 14.15
C GLY A 210 6.90 -21.16 13.48
N ARG A 211 5.90 -21.92 13.97
CA ARG A 211 4.50 -21.80 13.49
C ARG A 211 3.90 -20.42 13.74
N ALA A 212 4.21 -19.77 14.86
CA ALA A 212 3.75 -18.42 15.15
C ALA A 212 4.43 -17.37 14.25
N LEU A 213 5.74 -17.47 14.08
CA LEU A 213 6.53 -16.56 13.25
C LEU A 213 6.20 -16.69 11.76
N TYR A 214 6.37 -17.90 11.21
CA TYR A 214 6.08 -18.16 9.81
C TYR A 214 4.58 -18.18 9.52
N GLY A 215 3.71 -18.31 10.53
CA GLY A 215 2.27 -18.24 10.41
C GLY A 215 1.72 -16.83 10.19
N LEU A 216 2.54 -15.78 10.34
CA LEU A 216 2.14 -14.40 10.09
C LEU A 216 1.53 -14.25 8.68
N PRO A 217 0.40 -13.50 8.52
CA PRO A 217 -0.34 -13.47 7.25
C PRO A 217 0.44 -12.94 6.05
N ALA A 218 1.37 -12.01 6.29
CA ALA A 218 2.16 -11.39 5.22
C ALA A 218 3.41 -12.19 4.84
N VAL A 219 3.84 -13.17 5.65
CA VAL A 219 5.00 -14.04 5.38
C VAL A 219 4.52 -15.24 4.56
N ASP A 220 5.08 -15.47 3.37
CA ASP A 220 4.64 -16.53 2.45
C ASP A 220 5.49 -17.78 2.51
N ALA A 221 6.78 -17.66 2.84
CA ALA A 221 7.72 -18.78 2.76
C ALA A 221 8.55 -18.96 4.04
N VAL A 222 8.90 -20.22 4.33
CA VAL A 222 9.80 -20.61 5.41
C VAL A 222 11.24 -20.62 4.89
N SER A 223 12.12 -19.89 5.56
CA SER A 223 13.56 -19.80 5.23
C SER A 223 14.36 -20.87 5.96
N ILE A 224 15.34 -21.46 5.27
CA ILE A 224 16.26 -22.44 5.83
C ILE A 224 17.69 -22.13 5.37
N HIS A 225 18.65 -21.95 6.28
CA HIS A 225 20.08 -21.92 5.94
C HIS A 225 20.83 -22.97 6.76
N TYR A 226 21.97 -23.44 6.25
CA TYR A 226 23.02 -24.14 7.02
C TYR A 226 24.23 -24.41 6.13
N TYR A 227 25.36 -24.69 6.77
CA TYR A 227 26.61 -25.12 6.17
C TYR A 227 26.97 -26.52 6.66
N ALA A 228 27.77 -27.26 5.89
CA ALA A 228 28.06 -28.67 6.18
C ALA A 228 28.65 -28.95 7.60
N HIS A 229 29.22 -27.94 8.25
CA HIS A 229 30.00 -28.06 9.47
C HIS A 229 29.38 -27.35 10.69
N ASP A 230 28.29 -26.59 10.52
CA ASP A 230 27.73 -25.74 11.59
C ASP A 230 26.79 -26.48 12.55
N GLY A 231 26.37 -27.69 12.19
CA GLY A 231 25.43 -28.51 12.97
C GLY A 231 23.97 -28.05 12.88
N GLU A 232 23.65 -27.05 12.04
CA GLU A 232 22.31 -26.48 11.92
C GLU A 232 21.36 -27.33 11.08
N LYS A 233 21.90 -28.18 10.19
CA LYS A 233 21.11 -29.00 9.24
C LYS A 233 19.93 -29.74 9.89
N ALA A 234 20.10 -30.28 11.09
CA ALA A 234 19.03 -31.01 11.78
C ALA A 234 17.86 -30.09 12.18
N TYR A 235 18.15 -28.90 12.71
CA TYR A 235 17.14 -27.90 13.09
C TYR A 235 16.50 -27.28 11.85
N SER A 236 17.32 -26.92 10.87
CA SER A 236 16.92 -26.46 9.55
C SER A 236 16.00 -27.46 8.83
N SER A 237 16.25 -28.77 8.98
CA SER A 237 15.35 -29.80 8.44
C SER A 237 14.03 -29.92 9.19
N ALA A 238 13.99 -29.57 10.48
CA ALA A 238 12.76 -29.57 11.27
C ALA A 238 11.78 -28.48 10.83
N GLU A 239 12.26 -27.36 10.28
CA GLU A 239 11.43 -26.29 9.70
C GLU A 239 10.55 -26.76 8.54
N VAL A 240 10.93 -27.86 7.86
CA VAL A 240 10.08 -28.48 6.83
C VAL A 240 8.74 -28.95 7.43
N ALA A 241 8.75 -29.46 8.67
CA ALA A 241 7.52 -29.85 9.35
C ALA A 241 6.66 -28.61 9.68
N VAL A 242 7.28 -27.49 10.05
CA VAL A 242 6.61 -26.21 10.28
C VAL A 242 5.97 -25.70 8.98
N ALA A 243 6.71 -25.69 7.87
CA ALA A 243 6.22 -25.29 6.55
C ALA A 243 5.02 -26.14 6.11
N ARG A 244 5.13 -27.48 6.25
CA ARG A 244 4.04 -28.42 5.96
C ARG A 244 2.81 -28.18 6.83
N ALA A 245 3.00 -27.93 8.13
CA ALA A 245 1.91 -27.66 9.06
C ALA A 245 1.17 -26.35 8.74
N LEU A 246 1.86 -25.36 8.18
CA LEU A 246 1.29 -24.06 7.78
C LEU A 246 0.76 -24.03 6.34
N ASP A 247 0.90 -25.10 5.57
CA ASP A 247 0.64 -25.15 4.12
C ASP A 247 1.46 -24.13 3.29
N LYS A 248 2.64 -23.71 3.79
CA LYS A 248 3.49 -22.70 3.16
C LYS A 248 4.68 -23.32 2.41
N PRO A 249 5.11 -22.74 1.27
CA PRO A 249 6.35 -23.13 0.60
C PRO A 249 7.57 -22.86 1.49
N PHE A 250 8.67 -23.54 1.19
CA PHE A 250 9.96 -23.34 1.85
C PHE A 250 11.11 -23.37 0.84
N TYR A 251 12.23 -22.77 1.23
CA TYR A 251 13.43 -22.69 0.39
C TYR A 251 14.69 -22.68 1.25
N ILE A 252 15.80 -22.99 0.60
CA ILE A 252 17.11 -23.02 1.23
C ILE A 252 17.85 -21.76 0.82
N GLY A 253 17.85 -20.75 1.68
CA GLY A 253 18.40 -19.43 1.43
C GLY A 253 19.93 -19.43 1.29
N GLU A 254 20.60 -20.34 2.00
CA GLU A 254 22.04 -20.59 1.90
C GLU A 254 22.36 -22.07 2.20
N VAL A 255 23.18 -22.67 1.34
CA VAL A 255 23.82 -23.96 1.59
C VAL A 255 25.24 -23.97 1.04
N GLY A 256 26.19 -24.44 1.84
CA GLY A 256 27.59 -24.44 1.46
C GLY A 256 28.44 -25.42 2.27
N ALA A 257 29.66 -25.63 1.81
CA ALA A 257 30.66 -26.43 2.53
C ALA A 257 32.05 -25.83 2.31
N HIS A 258 32.94 -26.02 3.28
CA HIS A 258 34.29 -25.46 3.23
C HIS A 258 35.09 -26.17 2.12
N HIS A 259 35.76 -25.40 1.26
CA HIS A 259 36.42 -25.96 0.06
C HIS A 259 37.55 -26.96 0.36
N SER A 260 38.18 -26.87 1.54
CA SER A 260 39.30 -27.75 1.94
C SER A 260 38.95 -28.83 2.96
N GLU A 261 37.81 -28.73 3.67
CA GLU A 261 37.53 -29.60 4.83
C GLU A 261 36.42 -30.63 4.54
N SER A 262 35.58 -30.37 3.54
CA SER A 262 34.34 -31.13 3.32
C SER A 262 34.48 -32.37 2.42
N GLY A 263 35.72 -32.73 2.04
CA GLY A 263 35.97 -33.80 1.07
C GLY A 263 35.49 -33.43 -0.34
N ASP A 264 34.58 -34.21 -0.93
CA ASP A 264 34.01 -33.92 -2.24
C ASP A 264 32.82 -32.93 -2.13
N ARG A 265 33.14 -31.63 -2.12
CA ARG A 265 32.14 -30.55 -2.04
C ARG A 265 31.14 -30.58 -3.20
N ALA A 266 31.54 -31.04 -4.39
CA ALA A 266 30.62 -31.15 -5.53
C ALA A 266 29.60 -32.28 -5.34
N ALA A 267 30.01 -33.41 -4.75
CA ALA A 267 29.09 -34.46 -4.35
C ALA A 267 28.11 -33.99 -3.26
N PHE A 268 28.60 -33.23 -2.27
CA PHE A 268 27.76 -32.60 -1.25
C PHE A 268 26.70 -31.68 -1.89
N VAL A 269 27.11 -30.68 -2.70
CA VAL A 269 26.17 -29.75 -3.34
C VAL A 269 25.14 -30.49 -4.19
N ARG A 270 25.56 -31.50 -4.98
CA ARG A 270 24.62 -32.31 -5.77
C ARG A 270 23.61 -33.05 -4.88
N ALA A 271 24.05 -33.60 -3.76
CA ALA A 271 23.19 -34.31 -2.82
C ALA A 271 22.19 -33.35 -2.15
N GLU A 272 22.63 -32.17 -1.70
CA GLU A 272 21.75 -31.18 -1.08
C GLU A 272 20.71 -30.65 -2.08
N LEU A 273 21.11 -30.27 -3.30
CA LEU A 273 20.18 -29.78 -4.31
C LEU A 273 19.11 -30.83 -4.66
N ASN A 274 19.50 -32.08 -4.86
CA ASN A 274 18.55 -33.17 -5.13
C ASN A 274 17.67 -33.49 -3.93
N GLY A 275 18.25 -33.51 -2.72
CA GLY A 275 17.54 -33.78 -1.48
C GLY A 275 16.44 -32.76 -1.21
N TRP A 276 16.76 -31.47 -1.30
CA TRP A 276 15.80 -30.39 -1.06
C TRP A 276 14.74 -30.27 -2.15
N ARG A 277 15.14 -30.47 -3.42
CA ARG A 277 14.17 -30.59 -4.52
C ARG A 277 13.18 -31.72 -4.26
N SER A 278 13.66 -32.87 -3.80
CA SER A 278 12.81 -34.03 -3.48
C SER A 278 11.95 -33.80 -2.23
N ALA A 279 12.44 -32.99 -1.27
CA ALA A 279 11.70 -32.63 -0.07
C ALA A 279 10.56 -31.62 -0.32
N GLY A 280 10.54 -30.99 -1.50
CA GLY A 280 9.51 -30.04 -1.93
C GLY A 280 9.91 -28.57 -1.83
N ALA A 281 11.20 -28.25 -1.63
CA ALA A 281 11.66 -26.87 -1.68
C ALA A 281 11.47 -26.30 -3.10
N PHE A 282 11.22 -25.00 -3.22
CA PHE A 282 11.11 -24.35 -4.54
C PHE A 282 12.43 -23.78 -5.05
N THR A 283 13.41 -23.59 -4.17
CA THR A 283 14.79 -23.23 -4.54
C THR A 283 15.76 -23.63 -3.45
N ALA A 284 17.02 -23.84 -3.84
CA ALA A 284 18.16 -23.89 -2.94
C ALA A 284 19.31 -23.07 -3.52
N LEU A 285 19.90 -22.23 -2.68
CA LEU A 285 20.89 -21.24 -3.06
C LEU A 285 22.27 -21.66 -2.56
N VAL A 286 23.13 -22.08 -3.49
CA VAL A 286 24.52 -22.43 -3.17
C VAL A 286 25.28 -21.15 -2.82
N TRP A 287 25.91 -21.13 -1.65
CA TRP A 287 26.71 -20.00 -1.19
C TRP A 287 28.12 -20.03 -1.75
N ALA A 288 28.72 -18.90 -2.09
CA ALA A 288 28.19 -17.82 -2.93
C ALA A 288 28.92 -17.89 -4.28
N PHE A 289 28.41 -17.26 -5.33
CA PHE A 289 28.92 -17.45 -6.70
C PHE A 289 29.90 -16.36 -7.15
N ASP A 290 31.07 -16.78 -7.64
CA ASP A 290 32.05 -15.90 -8.30
C ASP A 290 32.77 -16.60 -9.47
N SER A 291 32.67 -16.02 -10.66
CA SER A 291 33.34 -16.56 -11.87
C SER A 291 34.68 -15.87 -12.19
N SER A 292 35.13 -14.97 -11.33
CA SER A 292 36.34 -14.16 -11.51
C SER A 292 37.59 -15.02 -11.55
N ALA A 293 38.54 -14.67 -12.42
CA ALA A 293 39.82 -15.37 -12.53
C ALA A 293 40.77 -15.14 -11.33
N ARG A 294 40.44 -14.16 -10.48
CA ARG A 294 41.16 -13.78 -9.26
C ARG A 294 40.15 -13.34 -8.21
N ASP A 295 40.57 -13.30 -6.96
CA ASP A 295 39.74 -12.75 -5.89
C ASP A 295 39.49 -11.25 -6.12
N VAL A 296 38.22 -10.87 -6.09
CA VAL A 296 37.73 -9.49 -6.24
C VAL A 296 37.01 -9.00 -4.98
N GLY A 297 37.17 -9.70 -3.85
CA GLY A 297 36.57 -9.34 -2.57
C GLY A 297 35.13 -9.81 -2.42
N VAL A 298 34.71 -10.81 -3.20
CA VAL A 298 33.34 -11.40 -3.15
C VAL A 298 33.36 -12.91 -2.88
N SER A 299 34.54 -13.53 -2.92
CA SER A 299 34.72 -14.96 -2.64
C SER A 299 35.20 -15.19 -1.19
N ASP A 300 34.75 -16.27 -0.57
CA ASP A 300 35.22 -16.75 0.72
C ASP A 300 35.53 -18.25 0.68
N LEU A 301 35.85 -18.88 1.80
CA LEU A 301 36.23 -20.31 1.85
C LEU A 301 35.08 -21.29 1.54
N TYR A 302 33.83 -20.81 1.53
CA TYR A 302 32.64 -21.58 1.23
C TYR A 302 32.18 -21.38 -0.22
N ALA A 303 32.64 -20.31 -0.87
CA ALA A 303 32.12 -19.87 -2.15
C ALA A 303 32.25 -20.91 -3.27
N PHE A 304 31.20 -20.98 -4.09
CA PHE A 304 31.22 -21.51 -5.44
C PHE A 304 31.97 -20.53 -6.37
N ALA A 305 33.29 -20.49 -6.17
CA ALA A 305 34.17 -19.52 -6.79
C ALA A 305 35.21 -20.17 -7.72
N ARG A 306 35.50 -19.52 -8.85
CA ARG A 306 36.48 -19.99 -9.85
C ARG A 306 37.90 -20.07 -9.32
N ILE A 307 38.22 -19.31 -8.30
CA ILE A 307 39.53 -19.35 -7.63
C ILE A 307 39.75 -20.67 -6.86
N HIS A 308 38.71 -21.45 -6.60
CA HIS A 308 38.81 -22.76 -5.96
C HIS A 308 39.03 -23.88 -6.98
N GLY A 309 39.91 -24.84 -6.64
CA GLY A 309 40.29 -25.95 -7.52
C GLY A 309 39.17 -26.96 -7.83
N ASP A 310 37.99 -26.83 -7.22
CA ASP A 310 36.81 -27.67 -7.44
C ASP A 310 35.70 -26.96 -8.23
N TYR A 311 35.94 -25.73 -8.72
CA TYR A 311 34.95 -24.92 -9.43
C TYR A 311 34.26 -25.65 -10.59
N ASP A 312 35.01 -26.31 -11.46
CA ASP A 312 34.43 -27.03 -12.59
C ASP A 312 33.54 -28.20 -12.13
N ARG A 313 33.92 -28.89 -11.04
CA ARG A 313 33.10 -29.98 -10.47
C ARG A 313 31.82 -29.44 -9.83
N LEU A 314 31.87 -28.28 -9.18
CA LEU A 314 30.69 -27.60 -8.65
C LEU A 314 29.76 -27.12 -9.76
N ARG A 315 30.33 -26.59 -10.84
CA ARG A 315 29.60 -26.20 -12.04
C ARG A 315 28.80 -27.39 -12.60
N ASP A 316 29.44 -28.55 -12.70
CA ASP A 316 28.78 -29.77 -13.17
C ASP A 316 27.71 -30.26 -12.19
N ALA A 317 27.96 -30.18 -10.87
CA ALA A 317 26.97 -30.52 -9.84
C ALA A 317 25.71 -29.64 -9.94
N VAL A 318 25.87 -28.32 -9.99
CA VAL A 318 24.78 -27.34 -10.13
C VAL A 318 24.03 -27.58 -11.44
N ARG A 319 24.74 -27.70 -12.56
CA ARG A 319 24.16 -27.95 -13.89
C ARG A 319 23.39 -29.26 -13.96
N SER A 320 23.84 -30.30 -13.25
CA SER A 320 23.15 -31.61 -13.24
C SER A 320 21.78 -31.59 -12.55
N VAL A 321 21.50 -30.58 -11.71
CA VAL A 321 20.23 -30.43 -10.97
C VAL A 321 19.42 -29.23 -11.46
N ALA A 322 20.03 -28.33 -12.23
CA ALA A 322 19.36 -27.23 -12.89
C ALA A 322 18.23 -27.72 -13.81
N ALA A 323 17.13 -26.97 -13.85
CA ALA A 323 15.92 -27.40 -14.54
C ALA A 323 16.10 -27.49 -16.07
N ASP A 324 15.35 -28.40 -16.72
CA ASP A 324 15.30 -28.52 -18.18
C ASP A 324 14.81 -27.20 -18.82
N VAL A 325 15.66 -26.61 -19.65
CA VAL A 325 15.57 -25.22 -20.18
C VAL A 325 14.35 -24.98 -21.09
N ALA A 326 13.58 -26.01 -21.45
CA ALA A 326 12.61 -25.94 -22.56
C ALA A 326 11.19 -25.46 -22.21
N ARG A 327 10.80 -25.28 -20.93
CA ARG A 327 9.38 -25.12 -20.56
C ARG A 327 9.05 -23.91 -19.69
N PHE A 328 9.53 -22.72 -20.04
CA PHE A 328 9.08 -21.50 -19.36
C PHE A 328 8.71 -20.38 -20.33
N LEU A 329 7.43 -20.34 -20.71
CA LEU A 329 6.72 -19.10 -21.02
C LEU A 329 6.51 -18.36 -19.70
N ARG A 330 6.69 -17.03 -19.69
CA ARG A 330 6.46 -16.16 -18.52
C ARG A 330 5.10 -16.45 -17.87
N VAL A 331 5.12 -17.12 -16.73
CA VAL A 331 3.96 -17.32 -15.86
C VAL A 331 4.34 -16.87 -14.45
N ILE A 332 4.19 -15.58 -14.16
CA ILE A 332 3.81 -15.12 -12.82
C ILE A 332 2.30 -14.94 -12.90
N THR A 333 1.58 -16.04 -12.69
CA THR A 333 0.14 -16.13 -12.39
C THR A 333 -0.24 -17.57 -12.70
N GLN A 334 -0.39 -18.44 -11.69
CA GLN A 334 -1.35 -19.54 -11.71
C GLN A 334 -1.53 -20.13 -10.30
N PRO A 335 -2.66 -20.80 -10.05
CA PRO A 335 -3.26 -21.04 -8.76
C PRO A 335 -3.07 -22.46 -8.26
N LYS A 336 -3.45 -22.68 -6.99
CA LYS A 336 -3.44 -23.98 -6.30
C LYS A 336 -4.10 -25.09 -7.15
N PRO A 337 -3.51 -26.31 -7.24
CA PRO A 337 -4.22 -27.48 -7.76
C PRO A 337 -5.32 -27.90 -6.78
N THR A 338 -6.50 -28.24 -7.30
CA THR A 338 -7.54 -28.97 -6.56
C THR A 338 -7.02 -30.33 -6.10
N PRO A 339 -7.27 -30.76 -4.85
CA PRO A 339 -6.99 -32.14 -4.45
C PRO A 339 -7.93 -33.09 -5.18
N ASP A 340 -7.39 -34.19 -5.70
CA ASP A 340 -8.20 -35.32 -6.13
C ASP A 340 -9.05 -35.85 -4.95
N PRO A 341 -10.27 -36.34 -5.20
CA PRO A 341 -11.12 -36.89 -4.16
C PRO A 341 -10.44 -38.09 -3.50
N VAL A 342 -10.41 -38.09 -2.17
CA VAL A 342 -10.04 -39.24 -1.35
C VAL A 342 -11.03 -40.36 -1.63
N VAL A 343 -10.61 -41.35 -2.42
CA VAL A 343 -11.29 -42.63 -2.52
C VAL A 343 -10.96 -43.41 -1.25
N THR A 344 -11.99 -43.72 -0.47
CA THR A 344 -11.93 -44.66 0.66
C THR A 344 -11.59 -46.06 0.15
N PRO A 345 -10.71 -46.84 0.81
CA PRO A 345 -10.48 -48.22 0.46
C PRO A 345 -11.65 -49.08 0.95
N ASP A 346 -12.45 -49.61 0.02
CA ASP A 346 -13.30 -50.76 0.29
C ASP A 346 -12.56 -52.06 -0.06
N ALA A 347 -12.74 -53.03 0.82
CA ALA A 347 -12.22 -54.38 0.74
C ALA A 347 -12.89 -55.21 -0.36
N GLY A 348 -12.13 -56.11 -1.02
CA GLY A 348 -12.70 -57.27 -1.70
C GLY A 348 -12.15 -57.61 -3.09
N GLU A 349 -11.20 -58.55 -3.12
CA GLU A 349 -11.02 -59.69 -4.05
C GLU A 349 -11.32 -59.61 -5.58
N SER A 350 -10.25 -59.87 -6.35
CA SER A 350 -10.09 -60.90 -7.40
C SER A 350 -10.44 -60.66 -8.89
N SER A 351 -9.38 -60.83 -9.71
CA SER A 351 -9.28 -61.59 -10.99
C SER A 351 -9.72 -61.01 -12.35
N GLY A 352 -8.85 -61.23 -13.36
CA GLY A 352 -9.14 -61.40 -14.81
C GLY A 352 -8.92 -60.18 -15.70
N GLU A 353 -7.82 -60.08 -16.47
CA GLU A 353 -7.69 -60.40 -17.93
C GLU A 353 -8.09 -59.24 -18.87
N THR A 354 -7.12 -58.56 -19.55
CA THR A 354 -6.74 -58.64 -21.00
C THR A 354 -7.86 -58.16 -21.98
N VAL A 355 -7.70 -57.48 -23.13
CA VAL A 355 -6.63 -56.96 -24.00
C VAL A 355 -7.31 -56.21 -25.20
N THR A 356 -6.69 -55.12 -25.68
CA THR A 356 -6.73 -54.46 -27.04
C THR A 356 -7.92 -53.68 -27.66
N PRO A 357 -7.61 -52.70 -28.55
CA PRO A 357 -8.53 -51.74 -29.21
C PRO A 357 -8.72 -52.03 -30.73
N ILE A 358 -9.46 -51.17 -31.47
CA ILE A 358 -9.30 -50.72 -32.90
C ILE A 358 -10.65 -50.11 -33.39
N GLY A 359 -10.68 -48.86 -33.87
CA GLY A 359 -10.95 -48.51 -35.29
C GLY A 359 -12.42 -48.04 -35.48
N GLU A 360 -12.85 -47.20 -36.42
CA GLU A 360 -12.25 -46.53 -37.58
C GLU A 360 -13.29 -45.47 -38.06
N ARG A 361 -12.92 -44.66 -39.06
CA ARG A 361 -13.61 -43.47 -39.58
C ARG A 361 -14.83 -43.81 -40.47
N ASP A 362 -15.73 -42.84 -40.67
CA ASP A 362 -16.32 -42.58 -41.99
C ASP A 362 -16.90 -41.15 -42.14
N SER A 363 -16.99 -40.71 -43.40
CA SER A 363 -17.07 -39.34 -43.92
C SER A 363 -18.48 -38.82 -44.32
N VAL A 364 -18.53 -37.48 -44.46
CA VAL A 364 -19.58 -36.47 -44.82
C VAL A 364 -20.50 -36.79 -46.03
N PRO A 365 -21.68 -36.14 -46.19
CA PRO A 365 -21.76 -34.87 -46.97
C PRO A 365 -22.80 -33.83 -46.49
N ALA A 366 -22.66 -32.60 -46.99
CA ALA A 366 -23.48 -31.41 -46.72
C ALA A 366 -24.64 -31.22 -47.72
N THR A 367 -25.75 -30.61 -47.29
CA THR A 367 -26.56 -29.61 -48.05
C THR A 367 -27.64 -28.93 -47.17
N ASP A 368 -27.67 -27.59 -47.27
CA ASP A 368 -28.79 -26.62 -47.29
C ASP A 368 -29.89 -26.55 -46.21
N GLY A 369 -29.88 -25.42 -45.48
CA GLY A 369 -30.87 -24.34 -45.65
C GLY A 369 -32.27 -24.47 -45.04
N GLY A 370 -32.54 -23.73 -43.94
CA GLY A 370 -33.84 -23.08 -43.74
C GLY A 370 -34.54 -23.22 -42.37
N SER A 371 -34.56 -22.11 -41.62
CA SER A 371 -35.54 -21.74 -40.58
C SER A 371 -35.63 -22.58 -39.30
N GLY A 372 -34.71 -22.34 -38.36
CA GLY A 372 -34.84 -22.78 -36.96
C GLY A 372 -35.21 -21.61 -36.03
N LYS A 373 -36.39 -21.66 -35.42
CA LYS A 373 -36.65 -20.98 -34.14
C LYS A 373 -35.60 -21.49 -33.15
N ILE A 374 -34.71 -20.61 -32.70
CA ILE A 374 -33.70 -20.96 -31.70
C ILE A 374 -34.41 -21.04 -30.34
N THR A 375 -34.71 -22.26 -29.93
CA THR A 375 -34.92 -22.63 -28.53
C THR A 375 -33.63 -22.39 -27.76
N THR A 376 -33.73 -21.72 -26.62
CA THR A 376 -32.64 -21.51 -25.65
C THR A 376 -31.91 -22.82 -25.35
N PRO A 377 -30.56 -22.89 -25.45
CA PRO A 377 -29.80 -24.03 -24.96
C PRO A 377 -29.87 -24.09 -23.42
N PRO A 378 -29.62 -25.27 -22.82
CA PRO A 378 -29.64 -25.42 -21.38
C PRO A 378 -28.57 -24.53 -20.74
N VAL A 379 -28.93 -23.89 -19.63
CA VAL A 379 -28.00 -23.18 -18.75
C VAL A 379 -27.06 -24.23 -18.15
N ASP A 380 -25.82 -24.28 -18.64
CA ASP A 380 -24.76 -25.04 -17.97
C ASP A 380 -24.59 -24.48 -16.56
N VAL A 381 -24.84 -25.34 -15.57
CA VAL A 381 -24.70 -25.03 -14.15
C VAL A 381 -23.24 -24.64 -13.89
N ALA A 382 -23.01 -23.40 -13.46
CA ALA A 382 -21.67 -22.90 -13.22
C ALA A 382 -20.88 -23.81 -12.25
N PRO A 383 -19.58 -24.06 -12.50
CA PRO A 383 -18.75 -24.90 -11.64
C PRO A 383 -18.80 -24.43 -10.18
N THR A 384 -19.00 -25.36 -9.26
CA THR A 384 -18.99 -25.12 -7.81
C THR A 384 -17.59 -24.63 -7.40
N GLY A 385 -17.40 -23.31 -7.26
CA GLY A 385 -16.14 -22.71 -6.80
C GLY A 385 -15.88 -21.28 -7.27
N LEU A 386 -16.42 -20.87 -8.42
CA LEU A 386 -16.25 -19.51 -8.95
C LEU A 386 -17.06 -18.47 -8.17
N ILE A 387 -16.67 -17.19 -8.30
CA ILE A 387 -17.43 -16.06 -7.76
C ILE A 387 -18.86 -16.08 -8.28
N ARG A 388 -19.82 -15.90 -7.37
CA ARG A 388 -21.24 -15.72 -7.71
C ARG A 388 -21.58 -14.24 -7.68
N LEU A 389 -22.31 -13.78 -8.68
CA LEU A 389 -22.59 -12.37 -8.93
C LEU A 389 -24.10 -12.15 -8.90
N GLN A 390 -24.53 -11.06 -8.29
CA GLN A 390 -25.85 -10.51 -8.57
C GLN A 390 -25.80 -9.74 -9.90
N LEU A 391 -26.92 -9.67 -10.60
CA LEU A 391 -27.05 -8.74 -11.73
C LEU A 391 -26.74 -7.30 -11.27
N PRO A 392 -25.88 -6.55 -12.00
CA PRO A 392 -25.45 -5.22 -11.60
C PRO A 392 -26.50 -4.13 -11.87
N LEU A 393 -27.77 -4.51 -11.98
CA LEU A 393 -28.88 -3.65 -12.42
C LEU A 393 -30.24 -4.22 -11.96
N ARG A 394 -31.25 -3.35 -11.90
CA ARG A 394 -32.66 -3.71 -11.60
C ARG A 394 -33.64 -3.25 -12.68
N TRP A 395 -33.15 -2.57 -13.70
CA TRP A 395 -33.96 -2.04 -14.79
C TRP A 395 -34.15 -3.09 -15.89
N LYS A 396 -35.28 -2.97 -16.61
CA LYS A 396 -35.58 -3.82 -17.77
C LYS A 396 -34.55 -3.56 -18.87
N HIS A 397 -34.03 -4.64 -19.44
CA HIS A 397 -32.88 -4.56 -20.33
C HIS A 397 -32.88 -5.67 -21.37
N SER A 398 -32.18 -5.38 -22.45
CA SER A 398 -31.78 -6.32 -23.49
C SER A 398 -30.26 -6.47 -23.46
N ILE A 399 -29.74 -7.68 -23.69
CA ILE A 399 -28.29 -7.92 -23.82
C ILE A 399 -27.93 -7.69 -25.29
N ARG A 400 -27.20 -6.61 -25.56
CA ARG A 400 -26.83 -6.20 -26.92
C ARG A 400 -25.64 -7.01 -27.46
N SER A 401 -24.74 -7.38 -26.57
CA SER A 401 -23.64 -8.28 -26.88
C SER A 401 -23.22 -9.06 -25.65
N ARG A 402 -22.76 -10.29 -25.88
CA ARG A 402 -22.25 -11.21 -24.88
C ARG A 402 -20.72 -11.26 -24.93
N PHE A 403 -20.17 -11.88 -23.90
CA PHE A 403 -18.77 -12.31 -23.92
C PHE A 403 -18.52 -13.18 -25.16
N ASP A 404 -17.35 -13.02 -25.78
CA ASP A 404 -16.93 -13.71 -27.01
C ASP A 404 -17.69 -13.37 -28.30
N ASP A 405 -18.67 -12.47 -28.28
CA ASP A 405 -19.28 -11.97 -29.51
C ASP A 405 -18.24 -11.23 -30.38
N PRO A 406 -18.35 -11.27 -31.72
CA PRO A 406 -17.42 -10.57 -32.61
C PRO A 406 -17.26 -9.08 -32.28
N ALA A 407 -16.03 -8.59 -32.27
CA ALA A 407 -15.68 -7.19 -32.06
C ALA A 407 -14.58 -6.73 -33.02
N GLN A 408 -14.60 -5.46 -33.39
CA GLN A 408 -13.56 -4.85 -34.21
C GLN A 408 -12.55 -4.13 -33.29
N TYR A 409 -11.44 -4.80 -33.03
CA TYR A 409 -10.34 -4.27 -32.23
C TYR A 409 -9.06 -4.15 -33.07
N ASP A 410 -8.07 -3.45 -32.53
CA ASP A 410 -6.70 -3.48 -33.08
C ASP A 410 -6.22 -4.93 -33.25
N ALA A 411 -5.43 -5.19 -34.29
CA ALA A 411 -4.98 -6.53 -34.68
C ALA A 411 -4.20 -7.28 -33.58
N ARG A 412 -3.71 -6.57 -32.56
CA ARG A 412 -3.04 -7.16 -31.38
C ARG A 412 -3.99 -7.87 -30.41
N TYR A 413 -5.30 -7.63 -30.51
CA TYR A 413 -6.30 -8.22 -29.63
C TYR A 413 -7.14 -9.29 -30.33
N VAL A 414 -7.65 -10.22 -29.53
CA VAL A 414 -8.71 -11.15 -29.94
C VAL A 414 -9.89 -10.31 -30.45
N GLN A 415 -10.36 -10.59 -31.66
CA GLN A 415 -11.46 -9.86 -32.32
C GLN A 415 -12.83 -10.28 -31.77
N ARG A 416 -12.95 -10.32 -30.44
CA ARG A 416 -14.13 -10.72 -29.68
C ARG A 416 -14.24 -9.89 -28.41
N ARG A 417 -15.47 -9.68 -27.93
CA ARG A 417 -15.75 -8.88 -26.74
C ARG A 417 -15.32 -9.58 -25.45
N GLU A 418 -14.74 -8.80 -24.56
CA GLU A 418 -14.23 -9.20 -23.27
C GLU A 418 -15.28 -9.13 -22.15
N GLY A 419 -16.53 -8.81 -22.46
CA GLY A 419 -17.60 -8.66 -21.48
C GLY A 419 -18.99 -8.59 -22.11
N MET A 420 -19.98 -8.23 -21.30
CA MET A 420 -21.39 -8.13 -21.67
C MET A 420 -21.82 -6.66 -21.76
N LEU A 421 -22.73 -6.37 -22.69
CA LEU A 421 -23.31 -5.04 -22.86
C LEU A 421 -24.81 -5.09 -22.59
N PHE A 422 -25.23 -4.45 -21.51
CA PHE A 422 -26.64 -4.32 -21.11
C PHE A 422 -27.20 -2.98 -21.59
N VAL A 423 -28.30 -3.03 -22.32
CA VAL A 423 -28.99 -1.86 -22.87
C VAL A 423 -30.40 -1.79 -22.27
N PRO A 424 -30.84 -0.65 -21.73
CA PRO A 424 -32.17 -0.51 -21.14
C PRO A 424 -33.26 -0.60 -22.22
N ASP A 425 -34.37 -1.26 -21.92
CA ASP A 425 -35.52 -1.28 -22.84
C ASP A 425 -36.21 0.11 -22.91
N THR A 426 -36.11 0.87 -21.82
CA THR A 426 -36.64 2.24 -21.65
C THR A 426 -35.74 3.03 -20.69
N ALA A 427 -35.49 4.31 -20.96
CA ALA A 427 -34.56 5.16 -20.18
C ALA A 427 -35.28 6.32 -19.46
N ASP A 428 -36.44 6.06 -18.87
CA ASP A 428 -37.33 7.10 -18.32
C ASP A 428 -36.92 7.59 -16.91
N ARG A 429 -35.86 7.00 -16.32
CA ARG A 429 -35.33 7.31 -14.99
C ARG A 429 -33.82 7.03 -14.94
N PRO A 430 -33.09 7.60 -13.96
CA PRO A 430 -31.69 7.27 -13.73
C PRO A 430 -31.48 5.76 -13.60
N LEU A 431 -30.59 5.21 -14.41
CA LEU A 431 -30.33 3.78 -14.49
C LEU A 431 -29.23 3.41 -13.50
N GLU A 432 -29.61 3.13 -12.27
CA GLU A 432 -28.66 2.74 -11.21
C GLU A 432 -27.87 1.50 -11.61
N VAL A 433 -26.56 1.57 -11.37
CA VAL A 433 -25.63 0.45 -11.50
C VAL A 433 -25.27 -0.01 -10.11
N LEU A 434 -25.38 -1.31 -9.89
CA LEU A 434 -25.17 -1.95 -8.60
C LEU A 434 -23.86 -2.74 -8.60
N ALA A 435 -23.19 -2.81 -7.46
CA ALA A 435 -22.08 -3.75 -7.27
C ALA A 435 -22.61 -5.18 -7.43
N ALA A 436 -22.07 -5.92 -8.40
CA ALA A 436 -22.44 -7.31 -8.67
C ALA A 436 -22.02 -8.25 -7.52
N GLN A 437 -21.00 -7.86 -6.75
CA GLN A 437 -20.56 -8.56 -5.55
C GLN A 437 -19.92 -7.56 -4.59
N ARG A 438 -19.87 -7.90 -3.30
CA ARG A 438 -19.16 -7.10 -2.30
C ARG A 438 -17.67 -7.06 -2.60
N GLY A 439 -17.01 -5.96 -2.27
CA GLY A 439 -15.58 -5.82 -2.48
C GLY A 439 -15.10 -4.40 -2.25
N VAL A 440 -13.84 -4.15 -2.58
CA VAL A 440 -13.22 -2.82 -2.45
C VAL A 440 -13.11 -2.19 -3.82
N VAL A 441 -13.60 -0.95 -3.96
CA VAL A 441 -13.43 -0.16 -5.18
C VAL A 441 -11.94 0.08 -5.41
N SER A 442 -11.36 -0.61 -6.39
CA SER A 442 -9.93 -0.57 -6.66
C SER A 442 -9.56 0.53 -7.66
N LYS A 443 -10.51 1.01 -8.46
CA LYS A 443 -10.26 2.04 -9.46
C LYS A 443 -11.54 2.77 -9.86
N ILE A 444 -11.41 4.07 -10.10
CA ILE A 444 -12.38 4.89 -10.82
C ILE A 444 -11.57 5.66 -11.84
N ALA A 445 -11.96 5.60 -13.11
CA ALA A 445 -11.24 6.29 -14.17
C ALA A 445 -12.17 6.62 -15.33
N SER A 446 -11.70 7.51 -16.21
CA SER A 446 -12.36 7.85 -17.46
C SER A 446 -11.43 7.54 -18.63
N TYR A 447 -11.89 6.72 -19.56
CA TYR A 447 -11.17 6.38 -20.80
C TYR A 447 -12.10 6.56 -22.01
N PRO A 448 -12.19 7.78 -22.58
CA PRO A 448 -13.14 8.12 -23.63
C PRO A 448 -13.06 7.25 -24.92
N PRO A 449 -11.90 6.77 -25.39
CA PRO A 449 -11.85 5.90 -26.58
C PRO A 449 -12.45 4.50 -26.37
N GLY A 450 -12.75 4.10 -25.13
CA GLY A 450 -13.25 2.77 -24.79
C GLY A 450 -14.29 2.83 -23.68
N TYR A 451 -13.96 2.34 -22.49
CA TYR A 451 -14.90 2.13 -21.38
C TYR A 451 -15.59 3.38 -20.82
N GLY A 452 -15.22 4.60 -21.25
CA GLY A 452 -15.80 5.82 -20.71
C GLY A 452 -15.47 5.97 -19.23
N ILE A 453 -16.41 6.48 -18.44
CA ILE A 453 -16.30 6.46 -16.98
C ILE A 453 -16.56 5.03 -16.52
N TYR A 454 -15.63 4.47 -15.76
CA TYR A 454 -15.75 3.12 -15.24
C TYR A 454 -15.29 2.98 -13.78
N VAL A 455 -15.90 2.01 -13.11
CA VAL A 455 -15.54 1.57 -11.76
C VAL A 455 -14.97 0.16 -11.84
N GLN A 456 -13.92 -0.12 -11.06
CA GLN A 456 -13.45 -1.48 -10.80
C GLN A 456 -13.64 -1.82 -9.33
N ILE A 457 -14.13 -3.02 -9.04
CA ILE A 457 -14.24 -3.54 -7.69
C ILE A 457 -13.43 -4.84 -7.61
N ARG A 458 -12.53 -4.92 -6.63
CA ARG A 458 -11.77 -6.12 -6.31
C ARG A 458 -12.53 -6.97 -5.30
N HIS A 459 -12.59 -8.27 -5.55
CA HIS A 459 -13.27 -9.24 -4.71
C HIS A 459 -12.30 -10.34 -4.30
N ASN A 460 -12.35 -10.72 -3.02
CA ASN A 460 -11.77 -11.97 -2.55
C ASN A 460 -12.90 -12.98 -2.34
N TRP A 461 -12.93 -14.02 -3.16
CA TRP A 461 -13.95 -15.05 -3.12
C TRP A 461 -13.28 -16.42 -3.03
N ASN A 462 -13.49 -17.10 -1.89
CA ASN A 462 -12.90 -18.41 -1.60
C ASN A 462 -11.37 -18.46 -1.76
N GLY A 463 -10.67 -17.36 -1.44
CA GLY A 463 -9.21 -17.27 -1.55
C GLY A 463 -8.70 -16.89 -2.95
N ASP A 464 -9.58 -16.76 -3.94
CA ASP A 464 -9.25 -16.27 -5.27
C ASP A 464 -9.58 -14.77 -5.42
N ASN A 465 -8.82 -14.09 -6.29
CA ASN A 465 -8.98 -12.67 -6.56
C ASN A 465 -9.69 -12.42 -7.88
N TYR A 466 -10.80 -11.69 -7.82
CA TYR A 466 -11.58 -11.29 -8.97
C TYR A 466 -11.65 -9.77 -9.06
N VAL A 467 -11.86 -9.24 -10.27
CA VAL A 467 -12.16 -7.81 -10.48
C VAL A 467 -13.38 -7.69 -11.38
N THR A 468 -14.42 -7.00 -10.92
CA THR A 468 -15.56 -6.62 -11.77
C THR A 468 -15.37 -5.21 -12.30
N TRP A 469 -15.70 -4.99 -13.57
CA TRP A 469 -15.64 -3.68 -14.22
C TRP A 469 -17.05 -3.25 -14.60
N TYR A 470 -17.34 -1.97 -14.37
CA TYR A 470 -18.61 -1.33 -14.69
C TYR A 470 -18.31 -0.12 -15.56
N GLY A 471 -18.45 -0.28 -16.87
CA GLY A 471 -18.12 0.72 -17.88
C GLY A 471 -19.33 1.44 -18.45
N HIS A 472 -19.05 2.52 -19.20
CA HIS A 472 -20.02 3.42 -19.81
C HIS A 472 -20.91 4.18 -18.82
N LEU A 473 -20.42 4.41 -17.60
CA LEU A 473 -21.17 5.15 -16.59
C LEU A 473 -21.34 6.62 -16.97
N GLU A 474 -22.46 7.23 -16.59
CA GLU A 474 -22.61 8.69 -16.58
C GLU A 474 -21.82 9.30 -15.41
N ARG A 475 -21.83 8.62 -14.27
CA ARG A 475 -21.08 8.99 -13.05
C ARG A 475 -20.84 7.77 -12.17
N ALA A 476 -19.75 7.81 -11.42
CA ALA A 476 -19.53 6.93 -10.28
C ALA A 476 -20.09 7.59 -9.01
N ASN A 477 -20.70 6.79 -8.13
CA ASN A 477 -21.27 7.23 -6.86
C ASN A 477 -20.47 6.74 -5.64
N VAL A 478 -19.26 6.24 -5.89
CA VAL A 478 -18.35 5.63 -4.91
C VAL A 478 -16.97 6.25 -5.04
N THR A 479 -16.08 6.00 -4.07
CA THR A 479 -14.66 6.43 -4.11
C THR A 479 -13.70 5.25 -4.13
N VAL A 480 -12.50 5.42 -4.68
CA VAL A 480 -11.43 4.40 -4.59
C VAL A 480 -11.11 4.12 -3.11
N GLY A 481 -10.97 2.85 -2.76
CA GLY A 481 -10.79 2.36 -1.38
C GLY A 481 -12.10 2.10 -0.64
N GLN A 482 -13.27 2.54 -1.16
CA GLN A 482 -14.57 2.27 -0.54
C GLN A 482 -14.90 0.78 -0.61
N PHE A 483 -15.28 0.18 0.53
CA PHE A 483 -15.92 -1.13 0.55
C PHE A 483 -17.40 -1.00 0.21
N VAL A 484 -17.88 -1.80 -0.73
CA VAL A 484 -19.29 -1.84 -1.15
C VAL A 484 -19.85 -3.25 -0.96
N ASN A 485 -21.13 -3.34 -0.63
CA ASN A 485 -21.84 -4.62 -0.57
C ASN A 485 -22.42 -5.01 -1.93
N ALA A 486 -22.72 -6.31 -2.13
CA ALA A 486 -23.47 -6.75 -3.30
C ALA A 486 -24.85 -6.05 -3.32
N GLY A 487 -25.23 -5.51 -4.49
CA GLY A 487 -26.48 -4.77 -4.67
C GLY A 487 -26.44 -3.30 -4.23
N GLU A 488 -25.32 -2.80 -3.70
CA GLU A 488 -25.14 -1.37 -3.38
C GLU A 488 -25.01 -0.53 -4.66
N VAL A 489 -25.62 0.66 -4.70
CA VAL A 489 -25.57 1.56 -5.85
C VAL A 489 -24.15 2.15 -5.96
N ILE A 490 -23.47 1.87 -7.07
CA ILE A 490 -22.09 2.31 -7.31
C ILE A 490 -21.96 3.38 -8.39
N GLY A 491 -23.04 3.63 -9.14
CA GLY A 491 -23.03 4.62 -10.22
C GLY A 491 -24.35 4.68 -10.97
N THR A 492 -24.32 5.41 -12.08
CA THR A 492 -25.46 5.52 -13.00
C THR A 492 -24.97 5.16 -14.40
N ALA A 493 -25.66 4.23 -15.08
CA ALA A 493 -25.35 3.83 -16.44
C ALA A 493 -25.60 5.01 -17.39
N GLY A 494 -24.72 5.19 -18.36
CA GLY A 494 -24.74 6.34 -19.25
C GLY A 494 -24.28 5.98 -20.65
N ARG A 495 -23.85 6.99 -21.39
CA ARG A 495 -23.31 6.87 -22.75
C ARG A 495 -21.91 7.48 -22.81
N SER A 496 -21.07 7.16 -21.85
CA SER A 496 -19.68 7.63 -21.84
C SER A 496 -18.78 6.66 -22.61
N GLY A 497 -17.65 7.15 -23.14
CA GLY A 497 -16.71 6.30 -23.86
C GLY A 497 -17.13 6.05 -25.31
N SER A 498 -16.92 4.82 -25.78
CA SER A 498 -17.29 4.35 -27.12
C SER A 498 -18.76 3.90 -27.24
N ALA A 499 -19.57 4.06 -26.20
CA ALA A 499 -20.99 3.67 -26.24
C ALA A 499 -21.80 4.56 -27.19
N GLU A 500 -22.53 3.95 -28.12
CA GLU A 500 -23.42 4.65 -29.06
C GLU A 500 -24.80 4.95 -28.44
N GLU A 501 -25.16 4.25 -27.36
CA GLU A 501 -26.41 4.35 -26.61
C GLU A 501 -26.17 4.28 -25.10
N VAL A 502 -27.19 4.60 -24.29
CA VAL A 502 -27.10 4.45 -22.83
C VAL A 502 -26.99 2.96 -22.52
N CYS A 503 -25.93 2.54 -21.84
CA CYS A 503 -25.66 1.13 -21.60
C CYS A 503 -24.77 0.93 -20.36
N LEU A 504 -24.68 -0.31 -19.91
CA LEU A 504 -23.68 -0.77 -18.96
C LEU A 504 -22.83 -1.84 -19.63
N PHE A 505 -21.52 -1.56 -19.74
CA PHE A 505 -20.55 -2.60 -20.04
C PHE A 505 -20.10 -3.28 -18.74
N PHE A 506 -20.10 -4.61 -18.72
CA PHE A 506 -19.72 -5.38 -17.55
C PHE A 506 -18.77 -6.52 -17.93
N THR A 507 -17.62 -6.58 -17.27
CA THR A 507 -16.68 -7.72 -17.40
C THR A 507 -16.16 -8.15 -16.04
N VAL A 508 -15.67 -9.39 -15.99
CA VAL A 508 -15.13 -10.05 -14.81
C VAL A 508 -13.74 -10.57 -15.15
N GLN A 509 -12.75 -10.15 -14.39
CA GLN A 509 -11.43 -10.76 -14.39
C GLN A 509 -11.34 -11.80 -13.30
N HIS A 510 -10.79 -12.97 -13.63
CA HIS A 510 -10.31 -13.94 -12.66
C HIS A 510 -8.79 -13.90 -12.70
N LEU A 511 -8.20 -13.09 -11.81
CA LEU A 511 -6.79 -12.70 -11.91
C LEU A 511 -5.88 -13.93 -11.95
N GLY A 512 -5.09 -14.04 -13.02
CA GLY A 512 -4.20 -15.17 -13.27
C GLY A 512 -4.85 -16.48 -13.72
N LYS A 513 -6.15 -16.51 -13.99
CA LYS A 513 -6.91 -17.70 -14.43
C LYS A 513 -7.82 -17.48 -15.63
N GLY A 514 -8.15 -16.24 -15.98
CA GLY A 514 -9.03 -15.97 -17.11
C GLY A 514 -8.33 -16.01 -18.47
N LYS A 515 -9.09 -15.70 -19.53
CA LYS A 515 -8.57 -15.69 -20.90
C LYS A 515 -7.67 -14.47 -21.16
N ALA A 516 -6.55 -14.70 -21.84
CA ALA A 516 -5.62 -13.66 -22.28
C ALA A 516 -5.91 -13.21 -23.72
N GLY A 517 -5.26 -12.13 -24.18
CA GLY A 517 -5.34 -11.63 -25.55
C GLY A 517 -6.52 -10.69 -25.85
N TYR A 518 -7.44 -10.51 -24.91
CA TYR A 518 -8.47 -9.46 -24.96
C TYR A 518 -7.89 -8.10 -24.57
N VAL A 519 -8.67 -7.03 -24.74
CA VAL A 519 -8.30 -5.67 -24.30
C VAL A 519 -8.01 -5.63 -22.80
N VAL A 520 -8.78 -6.39 -22.01
CA VAL A 520 -8.54 -6.64 -20.58
C VAL A 520 -8.05 -8.08 -20.43
N PRO A 521 -6.89 -8.32 -19.80
CA PRO A 521 -6.40 -9.69 -19.58
C PRO A 521 -7.22 -10.40 -18.50
N ASP A 522 -7.10 -11.73 -18.45
CA ASP A 522 -7.70 -12.60 -17.44
C ASP A 522 -9.23 -12.53 -17.36
N VAL A 523 -9.91 -12.25 -18.47
CA VAL A 523 -11.39 -12.16 -18.50
C VAL A 523 -12.05 -13.53 -18.57
N ILE A 524 -13.18 -13.68 -17.89
CA ILE A 524 -14.05 -14.87 -17.95
C ILE A 524 -15.47 -14.46 -18.34
N ASP A 525 -16.24 -15.41 -18.87
CA ASP A 525 -17.64 -15.17 -19.23
C ASP A 525 -18.45 -14.78 -17.97
N PRO A 526 -19.01 -13.57 -17.89
CA PRO A 526 -19.82 -13.15 -16.75
C PRO A 526 -21.19 -13.85 -16.69
N ALA A 527 -21.73 -14.30 -17.83
CA ALA A 527 -23.09 -14.83 -17.92
C ALA A 527 -23.39 -16.00 -16.96
N PRO A 528 -22.54 -17.05 -16.86
CA PRO A 528 -22.79 -18.16 -15.94
C PRO A 528 -22.58 -17.80 -14.46
N LEU A 529 -21.99 -16.64 -14.16
CA LEU A 529 -21.70 -16.23 -12.79
C LEU A 529 -22.90 -15.54 -12.12
N PHE A 530 -23.90 -15.12 -12.89
CA PHE A 530 -25.07 -14.45 -12.36
C PHE A 530 -26.04 -15.44 -11.70
N ASP A 531 -26.31 -15.22 -10.41
CA ASP A 531 -27.30 -15.95 -9.63
C ASP A 531 -28.44 -15.02 -9.20
N ALA A 532 -29.62 -15.61 -8.94
CA ALA A 532 -30.79 -14.85 -8.47
C ALA A 532 -30.57 -14.20 -7.09
N ALA A 533 -29.68 -14.77 -6.28
CA ALA A 533 -29.22 -14.20 -5.01
C ALA A 533 -27.77 -14.62 -4.73
N VAL A 534 -26.99 -13.74 -4.10
CA VAL A 534 -25.64 -14.08 -3.64
C VAL A 534 -25.75 -15.08 -2.48
N PRO A 535 -24.95 -16.17 -2.45
CA PRO A 535 -24.97 -17.13 -1.36
C PRO A 535 -24.80 -16.49 0.02
N PRO A 536 -25.46 -17.03 1.07
CA PRO A 536 -25.22 -16.62 2.45
C PRO A 536 -23.75 -16.79 2.84
N ARG A 537 -23.13 -15.75 3.37
CA ARG A 537 -21.75 -15.77 3.87
C ARG A 537 -21.63 -14.89 5.10
N ASP A 538 -21.18 -15.48 6.19
CA ASP A 538 -20.79 -14.77 7.41
C ASP A 538 -19.41 -14.15 7.20
N GLU A 539 -19.31 -12.83 7.39
CA GLU A 539 -18.03 -12.13 7.29
C GLU A 539 -18.07 -10.87 8.15
N ALA A 540 -16.94 -10.58 8.80
CA ALA A 540 -16.79 -9.41 9.64
C ALA A 540 -15.44 -8.76 9.37
N GLN A 541 -15.46 -7.43 9.31
CA GLN A 541 -14.28 -6.60 9.22
C GLN A 541 -14.05 -5.89 10.56
N TYR A 542 -12.80 -5.87 11.04
CA TYR A 542 -12.44 -5.05 12.19
C TYR A 542 -12.56 -3.57 11.84
N GLY A 543 -13.17 -2.80 12.76
CA GLY A 543 -13.26 -1.35 12.66
C GLY A 543 -12.19 -0.67 13.50
N ALA A 544 -12.30 -0.82 14.83
CA ALA A 544 -11.41 -0.17 15.79
C ALA A 544 -11.50 -0.81 17.17
N ASP A 545 -10.44 -0.67 17.97
CA ASP A 545 -10.45 -0.86 19.40
C ASP A 545 -11.28 0.25 20.04
N VAL A 546 -12.32 -0.14 20.77
CA VAL A 546 -13.23 0.81 21.45
C VAL A 546 -12.81 1.02 22.90
N SER A 547 -12.30 -0.03 23.55
CA SER A 547 -11.78 0.06 24.92
C SER A 547 -10.45 -0.67 25.07
N VAL A 548 -9.76 -0.36 26.17
CA VAL A 548 -8.52 -1.01 26.63
C VAL A 548 -7.46 -1.06 25.52
N PRO A 549 -6.70 0.04 25.32
CA PRO A 549 -5.59 0.06 24.39
C PRO A 549 -4.58 -1.06 24.67
N ASP A 550 -3.88 -1.50 23.64
CA ASP A 550 -2.83 -2.49 23.82
C ASP A 550 -1.70 -1.94 24.71
N GLY A 551 -1.24 -2.77 25.64
CA GLY A 551 -0.25 -2.39 26.66
C GLY A 551 -0.85 -1.85 27.96
N THR A 552 -2.18 -1.69 28.06
CA THR A 552 -2.84 -1.22 29.28
C THR A 552 -2.39 -2.02 30.51
N LYS A 553 -2.00 -1.31 31.57
CA LYS A 553 -1.53 -1.90 32.82
C LYS A 553 -2.68 -2.25 33.75
N PHE A 554 -2.69 -3.48 34.28
CA PHE A 554 -3.66 -3.95 35.25
C PHE A 554 -2.96 -4.55 36.48
N ALA A 555 -3.61 -4.46 37.64
CA ALA A 555 -3.19 -5.25 38.80
C ALA A 555 -3.53 -6.74 38.60
N PRO A 556 -2.78 -7.67 39.22
CA PRO A 556 -3.14 -9.08 39.30
C PRO A 556 -4.60 -9.30 39.67
N GLY A 557 -5.33 -10.05 38.83
CA GLY A 557 -6.74 -10.39 39.08
C GLY A 557 -7.75 -9.27 38.80
N ALA A 558 -7.32 -8.13 38.25
CA ALA A 558 -8.24 -7.03 37.91
C ALA A 558 -9.20 -7.41 36.78
N PHE A 559 -10.48 -7.08 36.93
CA PHE A 559 -11.49 -7.25 35.89
C PHE A 559 -11.49 -6.06 34.93
N PHE A 560 -11.62 -6.33 33.64
CA PHE A 560 -11.78 -5.31 32.61
C PHE A 560 -12.63 -5.81 31.45
N LYS A 561 -13.22 -4.87 30.70
CA LYS A 561 -14.07 -5.17 29.55
C LYS A 561 -13.42 -4.66 28.27
N LYS A 562 -13.07 -5.58 27.38
CA LYS A 562 -12.53 -5.26 26.07
C LYS A 562 -13.67 -5.19 25.05
N ILE A 563 -13.68 -4.11 24.25
CA ILE A 563 -14.70 -3.82 23.26
C ILE A 563 -14.01 -3.53 21.93
N TRP A 564 -14.45 -4.19 20.87
CA TRP A 564 -14.05 -3.92 19.50
C TRP A 564 -15.26 -3.50 18.68
N GLN A 565 -15.09 -2.54 17.78
CA GLN A 565 -16.05 -2.25 16.73
C GLN A 565 -15.78 -3.18 15.54
N VAL A 566 -16.83 -3.85 15.06
CA VAL A 566 -16.78 -4.73 13.89
C VAL A 566 -17.91 -4.38 12.94
N ARG A 567 -17.67 -4.53 11.64
CA ARG A 567 -18.68 -4.34 10.59
C ARG A 567 -19.06 -5.67 9.99
N ASN A 568 -20.36 -5.95 9.88
CA ASN A 568 -20.85 -7.09 9.11
C ASN A 568 -20.64 -6.80 7.62
N THR A 569 -19.66 -7.47 7.03
CA THR A 569 -19.35 -7.38 5.59
C THR A 569 -19.85 -8.62 4.85
N GLY A 570 -20.56 -9.51 5.54
CA GLY A 570 -21.19 -10.69 4.97
C GLY A 570 -22.52 -10.39 4.28
N THR A 571 -23.19 -11.44 3.82
CA THR A 571 -24.54 -11.38 3.22
C THR A 571 -25.62 -11.89 4.16
N THR A 572 -25.24 -12.43 5.31
CA THR A 572 -26.13 -12.91 6.38
C THR A 572 -26.32 -11.85 7.45
N THR A 573 -27.51 -11.80 8.05
CA THR A 573 -27.72 -11.02 9.28
C THR A 573 -27.23 -11.84 10.46
N TRP A 574 -26.35 -11.27 11.29
CA TRP A 574 -25.96 -11.90 12.55
C TRP A 574 -27.14 -11.84 13.51
N GLY A 575 -27.43 -12.95 14.18
CA GLY A 575 -28.57 -13.07 15.08
C GLY A 575 -28.31 -14.07 16.20
N ASP A 576 -29.35 -14.76 16.65
CA ASP A 576 -29.23 -15.76 17.71
C ASP A 576 -28.24 -16.88 17.31
N GLY A 577 -27.34 -17.24 18.24
CA GLY A 577 -26.31 -18.26 18.05
C GLY A 577 -24.98 -17.74 17.51
N TYR A 578 -24.87 -16.47 17.10
CA TYR A 578 -23.58 -15.84 16.81
C TYR A 578 -22.87 -15.43 18.10
N ALA A 579 -21.58 -15.74 18.20
CA ALA A 579 -20.79 -15.50 19.39
C ALA A 579 -19.39 -14.99 19.06
N LEU A 580 -18.84 -14.16 19.93
CA LEU A 580 -17.43 -13.85 19.99
C LEU A 580 -16.78 -14.90 20.87
N ALA A 581 -15.98 -15.78 20.28
CA ALA A 581 -15.40 -16.91 20.96
C ALA A 581 -13.89 -16.77 21.10
N PHE A 582 -13.36 -17.28 22.20
CA PHE A 582 -11.92 -17.38 22.40
C PHE A 582 -11.31 -18.23 21.29
N PHE A 583 -10.23 -17.73 20.70
CA PHE A 583 -9.59 -18.35 19.54
C PHE A 583 -8.17 -18.82 19.88
N ALA A 584 -7.37 -17.98 20.56
CA ALA A 584 -5.98 -18.29 20.89
C ALA A 584 -5.41 -17.42 22.03
N ASP A 585 -4.19 -17.75 22.46
CA ASP A 585 -3.39 -17.10 23.52
C ASP A 585 -3.89 -17.35 24.95
N ASN A 586 -3.92 -16.32 25.79
CA ASN A 586 -4.39 -16.44 27.16
C ASN A 586 -5.89 -16.10 27.22
N PRO A 587 -6.75 -16.96 27.77
CA PRO A 587 -8.18 -16.64 27.89
C PRO A 587 -8.46 -15.53 28.90
N MET A 588 -7.49 -15.14 29.73
CA MET A 588 -7.61 -14.10 30.77
C MET A 588 -8.86 -14.30 31.62
N GLY A 589 -9.08 -15.53 32.08
CA GLY A 589 -10.25 -15.88 32.90
C GLY A 589 -11.61 -15.80 32.20
N ALA A 590 -11.65 -15.56 30.88
CA ALA A 590 -12.90 -15.51 30.14
C ALA A 590 -13.57 -16.89 30.03
N GLY A 591 -14.90 -16.90 30.08
CA GLY A 591 -15.72 -18.10 29.87
C GLY A 591 -15.79 -18.54 28.40
N ALA A 592 -16.78 -19.38 28.06
CA ALA A 592 -16.91 -20.04 26.75
C ALA A 592 -17.19 -19.10 25.54
N GLY A 593 -17.33 -17.79 25.73
CA GLY A 593 -17.60 -16.79 24.69
C GLY A 593 -18.57 -15.69 25.13
N ALA A 594 -18.66 -14.62 24.34
CA ALA A 594 -19.61 -13.52 24.52
C ALA A 594 -20.63 -13.48 23.37
N ARG A 595 -21.86 -13.01 23.63
CA ARG A 595 -22.88 -12.85 22.57
C ARG A 595 -22.52 -11.68 21.66
N VAL A 596 -22.79 -11.85 20.37
CA VAL A 596 -22.60 -10.80 19.36
C VAL A 596 -23.95 -10.09 19.15
N PRO A 597 -23.99 -8.74 19.11
CA PRO A 597 -25.21 -8.03 18.78
C PRO A 597 -25.71 -8.37 17.37
N THR A 598 -27.04 -8.29 17.18
CA THR A 598 -27.62 -8.41 15.84
C THR A 598 -27.04 -7.35 14.91
N ALA A 599 -26.57 -7.76 13.74
CA ALA A 599 -26.01 -6.86 12.73
C ALA A 599 -26.45 -7.29 11.33
N LYS A 600 -27.12 -6.40 10.61
CA LYS A 600 -27.44 -6.61 9.19
C LYS A 600 -26.20 -6.44 8.32
N PRO A 601 -26.15 -6.99 7.10
CA PRO A 601 -25.11 -6.67 6.13
C PRO A 601 -24.86 -5.17 6.00
N GLY A 602 -23.60 -4.77 6.13
CA GLY A 602 -23.13 -3.38 6.11
C GLY A 602 -23.17 -2.63 7.45
N GLU A 603 -23.80 -3.19 8.48
CA GLU A 603 -23.94 -2.57 9.80
C GLU A 603 -22.69 -2.76 10.67
N SER A 604 -22.32 -1.74 11.44
CA SER A 604 -21.23 -1.80 12.42
C SER A 604 -21.79 -1.95 13.83
N VAL A 605 -21.29 -2.92 14.58
CA VAL A 605 -21.67 -3.19 15.98
C VAL A 605 -20.43 -3.28 16.86
N GLN A 606 -20.62 -3.14 18.17
CA GLN A 606 -19.56 -3.34 19.15
C GLN A 606 -19.70 -4.72 19.78
N VAL A 607 -18.64 -5.52 19.69
CA VAL A 607 -18.55 -6.82 20.37
C VAL A 607 -17.64 -6.67 21.58
N ALA A 608 -18.04 -7.29 22.69
CA ALA A 608 -17.36 -7.10 23.96
C ALA A 608 -17.11 -8.42 24.66
N VAL A 609 -16.01 -8.49 25.40
CA VAL A 609 -15.68 -9.61 26.28
C VAL A 609 -15.21 -9.08 27.63
N GLU A 610 -15.61 -9.78 28.68
CA GLU A 610 -15.19 -9.50 30.05
C GLU A 610 -14.02 -10.42 30.40
N LEU A 611 -12.93 -9.81 30.85
CA LEU A 611 -11.63 -10.43 31.03
C LEU A 611 -11.12 -10.13 32.44
N THR A 612 -10.30 -11.03 32.95
CA THR A 612 -9.60 -10.94 34.23
C THR A 612 -8.11 -10.99 33.98
N ALA A 613 -7.41 -9.92 34.32
CA ALA A 613 -5.96 -9.84 34.27
C ALA A 613 -5.34 -11.03 35.04
N PRO A 614 -4.41 -11.78 34.45
CA PRO A 614 -3.77 -12.91 35.12
C PRO A 614 -3.13 -12.53 36.46
N LEU A 615 -3.06 -13.47 37.41
CA LEU A 615 -2.54 -13.21 38.76
C LEU A 615 -1.02 -13.00 38.81
N ILE A 616 -0.30 -13.38 37.75
CA ILE A 616 1.16 -13.29 37.69
C ILE A 616 1.50 -12.03 36.88
N PRO A 617 2.32 -11.10 37.39
CA PRO A 617 2.81 -9.97 36.61
C PRO A 617 3.48 -10.39 35.30
N GLY A 618 3.27 -9.64 34.22
CA GLY A 618 3.78 -9.96 32.88
C GLY A 618 2.92 -9.40 31.76
N SER A 619 3.39 -9.49 30.51
CA SER A 619 2.57 -9.13 29.35
C SER A 619 1.74 -10.31 28.89
N TYR A 620 0.48 -10.05 28.58
CA TYR A 620 -0.48 -11.08 28.16
C TYR A 620 -1.26 -10.60 26.96
N GLN A 621 -1.51 -11.51 26.02
CA GLN A 621 -2.40 -11.30 24.89
C GLN A 621 -3.59 -12.27 25.00
N THR A 622 -4.77 -11.81 24.59
CA THR A 622 -5.93 -12.67 24.39
C THR A 622 -6.50 -12.46 23.00
N THR A 623 -6.82 -13.55 22.31
CA THR A 623 -7.23 -13.53 20.91
C THR A 623 -8.60 -14.19 20.72
N TRP A 624 -9.46 -13.49 19.99
CA TRP A 624 -10.89 -13.75 19.84
C TRP A 624 -11.31 -13.73 18.37
N ARG A 625 -12.36 -14.49 18.04
CA ARG A 625 -12.92 -14.50 16.69
C ARG A 625 -14.41 -14.78 16.71
N LEU A 626 -15.13 -14.22 15.75
CA LEU A 626 -16.56 -14.45 15.61
C LEU A 626 -16.84 -15.88 15.15
N LYS A 627 -17.89 -16.47 15.69
CA LYS A 627 -18.33 -17.84 15.47
C LYS A 627 -19.81 -17.86 15.15
N ASN A 628 -20.20 -18.56 14.09
CA ASN A 628 -21.60 -18.67 13.69
C ASN A 628 -22.33 -19.77 14.49
N PRO A 629 -23.67 -19.92 14.35
CA PRO A 629 -24.44 -20.93 15.08
C PRO A 629 -24.02 -22.38 14.79
N ALA A 630 -23.42 -22.65 13.63
CA ALA A 630 -22.87 -23.96 13.28
C ALA A 630 -21.49 -24.22 13.93
N GLY A 631 -20.98 -23.25 14.69
CA GLY A 631 -19.70 -23.33 15.38
C GLY A 631 -18.49 -23.01 14.50
N GLN A 632 -18.69 -22.44 13.33
CA GLN A 632 -17.61 -22.09 12.40
C GLN A 632 -17.09 -20.68 12.67
N PHE A 633 -15.77 -20.51 12.70
CA PHE A 633 -15.15 -19.20 12.86
C PHE A 633 -15.17 -18.41 11.55
N PHE A 634 -15.44 -17.11 11.63
CA PHE A 634 -15.46 -16.21 10.49
C PHE A 634 -14.95 -14.80 10.87
N GLY A 635 -14.71 -13.97 9.86
CA GLY A 635 -14.20 -12.60 10.04
C GLY A 635 -12.73 -12.55 10.47
N GLU A 636 -12.26 -11.33 10.70
CA GLU A 636 -10.90 -11.04 11.17
C GLU A 636 -10.68 -11.46 12.63
N ILE A 637 -9.41 -11.59 13.02
CA ILE A 637 -9.01 -11.88 14.40
C ILE A 637 -9.06 -10.58 15.20
N LEU A 638 -9.65 -10.64 16.40
CA LEU A 638 -9.70 -9.54 17.36
C LEU A 638 -8.78 -9.89 18.54
N TYR A 639 -7.87 -9.00 18.92
CA TYR A 639 -6.98 -9.27 20.05
C TYR A 639 -6.89 -8.06 20.97
N THR A 640 -6.38 -8.31 22.18
CA THR A 640 -5.88 -7.24 23.04
C THR A 640 -4.66 -7.71 23.80
N GLN A 641 -3.71 -6.80 23.98
CA GLN A 641 -2.51 -7.01 24.79
C GLN A 641 -2.58 -6.15 26.05
N ILE A 642 -2.26 -6.72 27.20
CA ILE A 642 -2.19 -6.01 28.48
C ILE A 642 -0.85 -6.28 29.17
N SER A 643 -0.54 -5.47 30.17
CA SER A 643 0.56 -5.71 31.10
C SER A 643 0.00 -5.85 32.52
N VAL A 644 0.31 -6.93 33.21
CA VAL A 644 0.00 -7.10 34.63
C VAL A 644 1.18 -6.61 35.44
N VAL A 645 0.99 -5.60 36.28
CA VAL A 645 2.03 -4.98 37.11
C VAL A 645 1.71 -5.15 38.60
N PRO A 646 2.70 -5.22 39.50
CA PRO A 646 2.49 -5.34 40.94
C PRO A 646 1.48 -4.32 41.49
N GLN A 647 0.67 -4.75 42.48
CA GLN A 647 -0.54 -4.06 42.95
C GLN A 647 -0.33 -2.61 43.41
N ASP A 648 0.89 -2.23 43.78
CA ASP A 648 1.23 -0.88 44.26
C ASP A 648 1.37 0.17 43.14
N GLU A 649 1.58 -0.24 41.88
CA GLU A 649 1.70 0.68 40.73
C GLU A 649 0.36 1.00 40.05
N ALA A 650 -0.70 0.25 40.35
CA ALA A 650 -1.95 0.25 39.57
C ALA A 650 -3.03 1.27 40.02
N LYS A 651 -2.67 2.32 40.77
CA LYS A 651 -3.65 3.26 41.36
C LYS A 651 -3.41 4.75 41.04
N ALA A 652 -3.00 5.08 39.82
CA ALA A 652 -3.06 6.45 39.31
C ALA A 652 -4.11 6.56 38.18
N LYS A 653 -4.98 7.58 38.25
CA LYS A 653 -5.92 7.91 37.16
C LYS A 653 -5.11 8.30 35.93
N VAL A 654 -5.47 7.79 34.76
CA VAL A 654 -4.69 8.04 33.54
C VAL A 654 -4.96 9.45 33.00
N SER A 655 -3.90 10.23 32.80
CA SER A 655 -3.95 11.52 32.09
C SER A 655 -3.58 11.30 30.63
N GLU A 656 -4.43 11.71 29.68
CA GLU A 656 -4.20 11.48 28.23
C GLU A 656 -4.72 12.65 27.38
N ALA A 657 -3.97 13.00 26.33
CA ALA A 657 -4.37 13.91 25.27
C ALA A 657 -4.28 13.21 23.91
N ARG A 658 -5.20 13.52 23.01
CA ARG A 658 -5.14 13.11 21.60
C ARG A 658 -5.11 14.32 20.70
N PHE A 659 -4.28 14.27 19.66
CA PHE A 659 -4.31 15.24 18.58
C PHE A 659 -5.66 15.20 17.84
N VAL A 660 -6.15 16.36 17.47
CA VAL A 660 -7.38 16.53 16.68
C VAL A 660 -7.06 17.20 15.35
N ASP A 661 -6.34 18.32 15.37
CA ASP A 661 -6.05 19.10 14.16
C ASP A 661 -4.88 20.07 14.33
N ASP A 662 -4.23 20.42 13.22
CA ASP A 662 -3.27 21.52 13.16
C ASP A 662 -4.03 22.82 12.91
N ILE A 663 -4.07 23.69 13.91
CA ILE A 663 -4.80 24.97 13.81
C ILE A 663 -3.96 26.04 13.11
N THR A 664 -2.66 26.06 13.32
CA THR A 664 -1.74 26.96 12.60
C THR A 664 -0.49 26.23 12.16
N ILE A 665 0.06 26.62 10.99
CA ILE A 665 1.29 26.08 10.40
C ILE A 665 1.22 24.55 10.23
N PRO A 666 0.56 24.06 9.16
CA PRO A 666 0.58 22.65 8.79
C PRO A 666 2.01 22.14 8.59
N ASP A 667 2.19 20.85 8.75
CA ASP A 667 3.50 20.23 8.59
C ASP A 667 4.05 20.39 7.16
N GLY A 668 5.35 20.66 7.06
CA GLY A 668 6.04 20.95 5.80
C GLY A 668 5.96 22.41 5.35
N THR A 669 5.29 23.30 6.10
CA THR A 669 5.12 24.72 5.73
C THR A 669 6.48 25.38 5.43
N PRO A 670 6.66 26.02 4.26
CA PRO A 670 7.90 26.70 3.93
C PRO A 670 8.02 28.03 4.68
N LEU A 671 9.13 28.26 5.37
CA LEU A 671 9.41 29.47 6.14
C LEU A 671 10.78 30.06 5.76
N ARG A 672 10.92 31.39 5.85
CA ARG A 672 12.22 32.04 5.65
C ARG A 672 13.16 31.74 6.82
N PRO A 673 14.48 31.72 6.58
CA PRO A 673 15.49 31.70 7.63
C PRO A 673 15.21 32.74 8.73
N GLY A 674 15.13 32.30 9.98
CA GLY A 674 14.89 33.19 11.14
C GLY A 674 13.44 33.66 11.32
N ALA A 675 12.48 33.19 10.51
CA ALA A 675 11.08 33.60 10.65
C ALA A 675 10.48 33.13 11.98
N ARG A 676 9.85 34.05 12.72
CA ARG A 676 9.07 33.73 13.92
C ARG A 676 7.69 33.23 13.51
N PHE A 677 7.23 32.11 14.08
CA PHE A 677 5.91 31.55 13.82
C PHE A 677 5.30 30.93 15.08
N THR A 678 3.98 30.79 15.11
CA THR A 678 3.27 30.14 16.22
C THR A 678 2.59 28.89 15.67
N LYS A 679 2.96 27.71 16.19
CA LYS A 679 2.29 26.43 15.91
C LYS A 679 1.21 26.24 16.97
N THR A 680 0.00 25.92 16.54
CA THR A 680 -1.15 25.68 17.40
C THR A 680 -1.76 24.34 17.04
N TRP A 681 -1.91 23.47 18.03
CA TRP A 681 -2.57 22.18 17.88
C TRP A 681 -3.89 22.21 18.62
N ARG A 682 -4.94 21.63 18.02
CA ARG A 682 -6.15 21.26 18.73
C ARG A 682 -5.97 19.86 19.30
N ILE A 683 -6.18 19.74 20.59
CA ILE A 683 -6.08 18.48 21.33
C ILE A 683 -7.35 18.18 22.10
N ARG A 684 -7.64 16.90 22.30
CA ARG A 684 -8.77 16.41 23.09
C ARG A 684 -8.28 15.75 24.37
N ASN A 685 -8.82 16.16 25.52
CA ASN A 685 -8.64 15.43 26.76
C ASN A 685 -9.38 14.09 26.68
N SER A 686 -8.62 13.01 26.51
CA SER A 686 -9.15 11.65 26.35
C SER A 686 -8.98 10.80 27.61
N GLY A 687 -8.28 11.33 28.62
CA GLY A 687 -8.01 10.64 29.88
C GLY A 687 -9.13 10.76 30.93
N GLU A 688 -8.79 10.35 32.15
CA GLU A 688 -9.68 10.30 33.32
C GLU A 688 -9.49 11.47 34.29
N THR A 689 -8.46 12.29 34.07
CA THR A 689 -8.16 13.51 34.83
C THR A 689 -8.65 14.76 34.09
N THR A 690 -8.92 15.84 34.84
CA THR A 690 -9.19 17.17 34.26
C THR A 690 -7.90 17.94 34.23
N TRP A 691 -7.52 18.48 33.07
CA TRP A 691 -6.32 19.31 32.96
C TRP A 691 -6.55 20.63 33.68
N THR A 692 -5.55 21.05 34.44
CA THR A 692 -5.45 22.33 35.11
C THR A 692 -4.21 23.07 34.58
N ASP A 693 -3.94 24.26 35.11
CA ASP A 693 -2.73 25.04 34.84
C ASP A 693 -1.41 24.38 35.28
N GLN A 694 -1.49 23.26 36.00
CA GLN A 694 -0.35 22.46 36.41
C GLN A 694 0.08 21.42 35.35
N PHE A 695 -0.72 21.21 34.31
CA PHE A 695 -0.38 20.34 33.18
C PHE A 695 0.42 21.11 32.14
N GLN A 696 1.38 20.45 31.50
CA GLN A 696 2.35 21.12 30.64
C GLN A 696 2.50 20.41 29.31
N LEU A 697 2.72 21.16 28.23
CA LEU A 697 3.27 20.68 26.97
C LEU A 697 4.76 21.01 26.94
N VAL A 698 5.61 19.98 26.94
CA VAL A 698 7.07 20.10 27.13
C VAL A 698 7.78 19.75 25.83
N PHE A 699 8.89 20.41 25.54
CA PHE A 699 9.75 20.02 24.42
C PHE A 699 10.31 18.61 24.66
N ALA A 700 10.11 17.71 23.70
CA ALA A 700 10.40 16.28 23.85
C ALA A 700 11.50 15.76 22.90
N GLY A 701 11.84 16.49 21.83
CA GLY A 701 12.91 16.10 20.92
C GLY A 701 12.96 16.87 19.61
N ASP A 702 13.90 16.48 18.75
CA ASP A 702 14.27 17.13 17.48
C ASP A 702 14.91 18.53 17.66
N GLU A 703 14.60 19.47 16.78
CA GLU A 703 15.10 20.84 16.85
C GLU A 703 14.13 21.70 17.68
N ARG A 704 14.66 22.39 18.69
CA ARG A 704 13.83 23.22 19.57
C ARG A 704 13.33 24.49 18.88
N MET A 705 13.98 24.91 17.79
CA MET A 705 13.57 26.08 16.98
C MET A 705 13.36 27.33 17.85
N GLY A 706 14.17 27.52 18.89
CA GLY A 706 14.02 28.64 19.83
C GLY A 706 12.73 28.64 20.67
N GLY A 707 11.97 27.54 20.69
CA GLY A 707 10.79 27.37 21.55
C GLY A 707 11.12 27.32 23.05
N PRO A 708 10.12 27.52 23.93
CA PRO A 708 10.28 27.44 25.39
C PRO A 708 10.57 26.01 25.90
N GLU A 709 10.83 25.82 27.20
CA GLU A 709 11.00 24.45 27.75
C GLU A 709 9.65 23.75 27.85
N PHE A 710 8.62 24.51 28.21
CA PHE A 710 7.25 24.07 28.23
C PHE A 710 6.28 25.25 28.06
N VAL A 711 5.04 24.94 27.73
CA VAL A 711 3.88 25.83 27.86
C VAL A 711 2.81 25.11 28.69
N THR A 712 1.95 25.86 29.37
CA THR A 712 0.85 25.28 30.17
C THR A 712 -0.26 24.78 29.25
N LEU A 713 -0.85 23.61 29.55
CA LEU A 713 -2.05 23.15 28.86
C LEU A 713 -3.28 23.96 29.31
N PRO A 714 -4.20 24.31 28.41
CA PRO A 714 -5.46 24.93 28.79
C PRO A 714 -6.29 24.01 29.70
N ALA A 715 -6.96 24.60 30.68
CA ALA A 715 -7.85 23.85 31.57
C ALA A 715 -8.99 23.19 30.78
N THR A 716 -9.01 21.87 30.75
CA THR A 716 -9.86 21.10 29.83
C THR A 716 -10.46 19.90 30.55
N ARG A 717 -11.80 19.88 30.63
CA ARG A 717 -12.55 18.75 31.19
C ARG A 717 -12.42 17.52 30.30
N ARG A 718 -12.56 16.34 30.91
CA ARG A 718 -12.64 15.05 30.21
C ARG A 718 -13.56 15.13 28.99
N GLY A 719 -13.09 14.59 27.87
CA GLY A 719 -13.81 14.48 26.60
C GLY A 719 -13.89 15.78 25.79
N SER A 720 -13.45 16.91 26.34
CA SER A 720 -13.47 18.24 25.67
C SER A 720 -12.18 18.49 24.89
N THR A 721 -12.22 19.44 23.96
CA THR A 721 -11.06 19.88 23.17
C THR A 721 -10.54 21.24 23.61
N ALA A 722 -9.26 21.49 23.40
CA ALA A 722 -8.61 22.78 23.61
C ALA A 722 -7.48 23.01 22.59
N ASP A 723 -7.15 24.28 22.36
CA ASP A 723 -6.06 24.69 21.47
C ASP A 723 -4.84 25.10 22.29
N VAL A 724 -3.67 24.51 22.01
CA VAL A 724 -2.40 24.82 22.68
C VAL A 724 -1.41 25.34 21.67
N SER A 725 -0.73 26.45 21.99
CA SER A 725 0.17 27.16 21.07
C SER A 725 1.61 27.20 21.60
N VAL A 726 2.57 27.06 20.70
CA VAL A 726 3.99 27.25 20.94
C VAL A 726 4.55 28.21 19.90
N THR A 727 5.33 29.21 20.35
CA THR A 727 6.04 30.13 19.45
C THR A 727 7.45 29.60 19.17
N LEU A 728 7.79 29.50 17.89
CA LEU A 728 9.02 28.95 17.35
C LEU A 728 9.68 29.95 16.39
N ILE A 729 10.95 29.70 16.07
CA ILE A 729 11.80 30.47 15.16
C ILE A 729 12.42 29.50 14.17
N ALA A 730 12.09 29.67 12.91
CA ALA A 730 12.64 28.88 11.81
C ALA A 730 14.18 28.98 11.81
N PRO A 731 14.92 27.86 11.77
CA PRO A 731 16.38 27.87 11.71
C PRO A 731 16.92 28.72 10.55
N THR A 732 18.16 29.20 10.66
CA THR A 732 18.74 30.10 9.65
C THR A 732 19.31 29.37 8.43
N THR A 733 19.46 28.06 8.50
CA THR A 733 19.95 27.21 7.41
C THR A 733 18.75 26.60 6.66
N PRO A 734 18.75 26.58 5.33
CA PRO A 734 17.72 25.89 4.56
C PRO A 734 17.69 24.38 4.86
N GLY A 735 16.50 23.80 4.95
CA GLY A 735 16.33 22.40 5.32
C GLY A 735 14.92 22.09 5.84
N VAL A 736 14.62 20.80 6.07
CA VAL A 736 13.41 20.39 6.79
C VAL A 736 13.76 20.26 8.26
N TYR A 737 12.95 20.88 9.11
CA TYR A 737 13.14 20.88 10.55
C TYR A 737 11.87 20.41 11.21
N ARG A 738 12.02 19.62 12.27
CA ARG A 738 10.94 19.17 13.13
C ARG A 738 11.20 19.59 14.57
N SER A 739 10.15 19.97 15.28
CA SER A 739 10.19 20.28 16.72
C SER A 739 9.11 19.46 17.40
N THR A 740 9.48 18.50 18.26
CA THR A 740 8.55 17.56 18.89
C THR A 740 8.28 17.92 20.35
N TRP A 741 7.02 17.82 20.76
CA TRP A 741 6.47 18.28 22.04
C TRP A 741 5.54 17.22 22.63
N ARG A 742 5.67 16.95 23.94
CA ARG A 742 4.88 15.94 24.65
C ARG A 742 4.17 16.52 25.87
N PRO A 743 2.86 16.31 26.02
CA PRO A 743 2.14 16.69 27.23
C PRO A 743 2.58 15.87 28.45
N ARG A 744 2.54 16.45 29.64
CA ARG A 744 2.74 15.76 30.93
C ARG A 744 1.81 16.28 32.01
N ASP A 745 1.56 15.44 33.01
CA ASP A 745 0.80 15.79 34.21
C ASP A 745 1.65 16.46 35.30
N PRO A 746 1.02 16.93 36.40
CA PRO A 746 1.74 17.56 37.52
C PRO A 746 2.68 16.63 38.29
N GLN A 747 2.54 15.31 38.14
CA GLN A 747 3.41 14.30 38.74
C GLN A 747 4.68 14.10 37.91
N GLY A 748 4.69 14.62 36.68
CA GLY A 748 5.80 14.53 35.74
C GLY A 748 5.63 13.41 34.72
N ASP A 749 4.51 12.69 34.76
CA ASP A 749 4.23 11.58 33.86
C ASP A 749 3.77 12.11 32.49
N PHE A 750 4.42 11.62 31.44
CA PHE A 750 4.10 12.00 30.08
C PHE A 750 2.87 11.29 29.55
N PHE A 751 2.11 11.99 28.71
CA PHE A 751 1.01 11.40 27.96
C PHE A 751 1.59 10.60 26.79
N GLU A 752 0.83 9.62 26.29
CA GLU A 752 1.31 8.68 25.26
C GLU A 752 1.44 9.30 23.85
N HIS A 753 0.97 10.53 23.62
CA HIS A 753 0.93 11.16 22.31
C HIS A 753 1.87 12.37 22.17
N ASP A 754 2.71 12.33 21.13
CA ASP A 754 3.54 13.47 20.70
C ASP A 754 2.80 14.38 19.74
N MET A 755 3.14 15.66 19.79
CA MET A 755 2.78 16.66 18.80
C MET A 755 4.05 17.23 18.20
N TYR A 756 4.04 17.59 16.93
CA TYR A 756 5.22 18.16 16.30
C TYR A 756 4.88 19.31 15.37
N ALA A 757 5.87 20.19 15.19
CA ALA A 757 5.87 21.23 14.17
C ALA A 757 6.94 20.86 13.15
N GLU A 758 6.53 20.49 11.94
CA GLU A 758 7.46 20.28 10.83
C GLU A 758 7.41 21.48 9.88
N ILE A 759 8.56 22.09 9.59
CA ILE A 759 8.67 23.24 8.67
C ILE A 759 9.80 22.99 7.68
N ARG A 760 9.74 23.69 6.54
CA ARG A 760 10.83 23.72 5.56
C ARG A 760 11.43 25.12 5.50
N VAL A 761 12.64 25.30 5.99
CA VAL A 761 13.37 26.57 5.80
C VAL A 761 13.81 26.65 4.35
N ILE A 762 13.32 27.66 3.61
CA ILE A 762 13.61 27.84 2.18
C ILE A 762 14.88 28.67 1.96
N ASP A 763 15.58 28.42 0.85
CA ASP A 763 16.73 29.21 0.42
C ASP A 763 16.28 30.57 -0.16
N PRO A 764 16.67 31.71 0.45
CA PRO A 764 16.31 33.04 -0.04
C PRO A 764 16.78 33.31 -1.48
N ALA A 765 17.88 32.68 -1.93
CA ALA A 765 18.44 32.86 -3.27
C ALA A 765 17.62 32.17 -4.37
N LYS A 766 16.67 31.29 -4.00
CA LYS A 766 15.78 30.57 -4.94
C LYS A 766 14.37 31.19 -5.03
N VAL A 767 14.11 32.27 -4.31
CA VAL A 767 12.85 33.04 -4.39
C VAL A 767 13.07 34.21 -5.34
N PRO A 768 12.38 34.29 -6.50
CA PRO A 768 12.54 35.43 -7.41
C PRO A 768 12.07 36.73 -6.73
N PRO A 769 12.72 37.88 -6.99
CA PRO A 769 12.34 39.16 -6.40
C PRO A 769 10.94 39.57 -6.87
N THR A 770 10.15 40.13 -5.94
CA THR A 770 8.82 40.69 -6.17
C THR A 770 8.91 41.89 -7.14
N PRO A 771 8.28 41.88 -8.33
CA PRO A 771 8.29 43.02 -9.25
C PRO A 771 7.73 44.33 -8.64
N GLU A 772 8.32 45.49 -8.93
CA GLU A 772 7.90 46.83 -8.44
C GLU A 772 6.55 47.35 -8.99
N ARG A 773 5.73 46.53 -9.67
CA ARG A 773 4.53 46.96 -10.40
C ARG A 773 3.19 46.70 -9.71
N TYR A 774 3.20 46.32 -8.44
CA TYR A 774 1.98 45.92 -7.74
C TYR A 774 1.16 47.10 -7.21
N GLY A 775 -0.17 46.94 -7.17
CA GLY A 775 -1.10 47.95 -6.59
C GLY A 775 -0.91 48.13 -5.08
N SER A 776 -1.72 48.98 -4.45
CA SER A 776 -1.65 49.19 -2.99
C SER A 776 -1.86 47.87 -2.22
N PRO A 777 -1.09 47.61 -1.15
CA PRO A 777 -1.21 46.39 -0.36
C PRO A 777 -2.57 46.31 0.32
N VAL A 778 -3.18 45.13 0.27
CA VAL A 778 -4.41 44.80 1.00
C VAL A 778 -4.02 43.97 2.22
N SER A 779 -4.44 44.38 3.41
CA SER A 779 -4.19 43.64 4.64
C SER A 779 -5.21 42.52 4.82
N THR A 780 -4.75 41.35 5.24
CA THR A 780 -5.61 40.22 5.64
C THR A 780 -5.74 40.17 7.16
N ALA A 781 -6.76 39.47 7.68
CA ALA A 781 -7.03 39.36 9.12
C ALA A 781 -5.88 38.75 9.93
N ASP A 782 -5.01 37.96 9.29
CA ASP A 782 -3.80 37.36 9.87
C ASP A 782 -2.54 38.25 9.75
N GLY A 783 -2.68 39.49 9.24
CA GLY A 783 -1.61 40.48 9.13
C GLY A 783 -0.61 40.25 7.99
N ARG A 784 -0.74 39.17 7.20
CA ARG A 784 0.20 38.86 6.11
C ARG A 784 0.01 39.77 4.90
N GLY A 785 -1.24 39.98 4.49
CA GLY A 785 -1.62 40.83 3.36
C GLY A 785 -1.17 40.31 1.99
N TYR A 786 -1.70 40.91 0.94
CA TYR A 786 -1.35 40.62 -0.45
C TYR A 786 -1.34 41.89 -1.31
N TYR A 787 -0.72 41.82 -2.46
CA TYR A 787 -0.88 42.79 -3.53
C TYR A 787 -1.72 42.22 -4.67
N ILE A 788 -2.49 43.07 -5.33
CA ILE A 788 -3.12 42.71 -6.60
C ILE A 788 -2.09 42.95 -7.72
N GLY A 789 -1.77 41.87 -8.43
CA GLY A 789 -0.92 41.83 -9.62
C GLY A 789 -1.70 42.16 -10.88
N LEU A 790 -1.52 41.32 -11.91
CA LEU A 790 -2.21 41.51 -13.19
C LEU A 790 -3.71 41.32 -13.01
N LYS A 791 -4.49 42.26 -13.54
CA LYS A 791 -5.96 42.21 -13.50
C LYS A 791 -6.55 41.65 -14.78
N PHE A 792 -7.81 41.27 -14.70
CA PHE A 792 -8.56 40.77 -15.84
C PHE A 792 -8.55 41.78 -17.00
N LYS A 793 -8.26 41.31 -18.21
CA LYS A 793 -8.09 42.08 -19.44
C LYS A 793 -6.90 43.05 -19.50
N GLU A 794 -6.00 43.06 -18.52
CA GLU A 794 -4.76 43.85 -18.64
C GLU A 794 -3.86 43.28 -19.75
N PRO A 795 -3.15 44.13 -20.52
CA PRO A 795 -2.30 43.66 -21.62
C PRO A 795 -1.18 42.74 -21.15
N VAL A 796 -0.99 41.60 -21.84
CA VAL A 796 0.12 40.66 -21.62
C VAL A 796 0.71 40.18 -22.95
N TRP A 797 1.95 39.71 -22.93
CA TRP A 797 2.70 39.34 -24.13
C TRP A 797 2.37 37.94 -24.70
N TYR A 798 1.53 37.15 -24.02
CA TYR A 798 1.18 35.78 -24.38
C TYR A 798 -0.35 35.58 -24.50
N GLY A 799 -0.77 34.46 -25.09
CA GLY A 799 -2.16 33.95 -25.08
C GLY A 799 -3.26 34.99 -25.27
N GLY A 800 -3.55 35.41 -26.50
CA GLY A 800 -4.69 36.31 -26.79
C GLY A 800 -4.47 37.79 -26.42
N GLY A 801 -3.30 38.16 -25.89
CA GLY A 801 -2.86 39.55 -25.69
C GLY A 801 -3.36 40.24 -24.43
N VAL A 802 -4.21 39.57 -23.63
CA VAL A 802 -4.75 40.08 -22.38
C VAL A 802 -4.84 38.99 -21.30
N HIS A 803 -4.64 39.38 -20.05
CA HIS A 803 -4.70 38.50 -18.89
C HIS A 803 -6.13 37.99 -18.64
N GLN A 804 -6.28 36.68 -18.41
CA GLN A 804 -7.59 36.01 -18.38
C GLN A 804 -8.19 35.86 -16.98
N GLY A 805 -7.46 36.24 -15.93
CA GLY A 805 -7.87 36.18 -14.53
C GLY A 805 -7.29 37.34 -13.72
N VAL A 806 -7.11 37.14 -12.41
CA VAL A 806 -6.49 38.09 -11.48
C VAL A 806 -5.40 37.39 -10.70
N ASP A 807 -4.23 38.03 -10.59
CA ASP A 807 -3.12 37.52 -9.80
C ASP A 807 -3.09 38.18 -8.42
N TYR A 808 -3.03 37.36 -7.38
CA TYR A 808 -2.83 37.78 -6.00
C TYR A 808 -1.43 37.37 -5.55
N VAL A 809 -0.61 38.34 -5.19
CA VAL A 809 0.80 38.13 -4.82
C VAL A 809 0.97 38.37 -3.34
N ALA A 810 1.50 37.39 -2.61
CA ALA A 810 1.75 37.52 -1.17
C ALA A 810 2.65 38.74 -0.88
N ARG A 811 2.31 39.53 0.15
CA ARG A 811 3.03 40.78 0.45
C ARG A 811 4.50 40.56 0.81
N ASP A 812 4.82 39.41 1.38
CA ASP A 812 6.14 38.95 1.79
C ASP A 812 6.81 38.01 0.76
N GLY A 813 6.13 37.73 -0.36
CA GLY A 813 6.57 36.82 -1.42
C GLY A 813 6.79 35.37 -0.96
N ALA A 814 6.26 34.97 0.20
CA ALA A 814 6.48 33.62 0.74
C ALA A 814 5.47 32.60 0.15
N PRO A 815 5.92 31.43 -0.32
CA PRO A 815 5.03 30.31 -0.62
C PRO A 815 4.31 29.84 0.66
N GLY A 816 3.17 29.17 0.53
CA GLY A 816 2.49 28.56 1.69
C GLY A 816 1.34 29.38 2.28
N MET A 817 0.97 30.54 1.71
CA MET A 817 -0.22 31.28 2.13
C MET A 817 -1.48 30.43 1.89
N LEU A 818 -2.32 30.25 2.91
CA LEU A 818 -3.52 29.43 2.81
C LEU A 818 -4.51 30.05 1.81
N ILE A 819 -4.96 29.26 0.84
CA ILE A 819 -6.01 29.61 -0.10
C ILE A 819 -7.27 28.86 0.31
N SER A 820 -8.36 29.61 0.49
CA SER A 820 -9.63 29.08 0.96
C SER A 820 -10.76 29.33 -0.04
N ALA A 821 -11.80 28.51 0.02
CA ALA A 821 -13.04 28.74 -0.70
C ALA A 821 -13.69 30.04 -0.22
N ALA A 822 -14.26 30.80 -1.14
CA ALA A 822 -14.83 32.11 -0.85
C ALA A 822 -16.28 32.03 -0.36
N ALA A 823 -16.99 30.94 -0.71
CA ALA A 823 -18.40 30.75 -0.38
C ALA A 823 -18.77 29.26 -0.35
N GLU A 824 -20.05 28.97 -0.21
CA GLU A 824 -20.57 27.61 -0.35
C GLU A 824 -20.52 27.13 -1.80
N GLY A 825 -19.90 25.97 -2.03
CA GLY A 825 -19.72 25.41 -3.36
C GLY A 825 -19.36 23.93 -3.33
N ARG A 826 -19.02 23.39 -4.50
CA ARG A 826 -18.53 22.01 -4.63
C ARG A 826 -17.25 21.99 -5.44
N VAL A 827 -16.24 21.27 -4.95
CA VAL A 827 -15.00 21.05 -5.72
C VAL A 827 -15.36 20.26 -6.97
N PHE A 828 -15.29 20.92 -8.11
CA PHE A 828 -15.52 20.33 -9.42
C PHE A 828 -14.31 19.52 -9.90
N GLY A 829 -13.10 19.89 -9.45
CA GLY A 829 -11.90 19.14 -9.79
C GLY A 829 -10.68 19.59 -8.99
N ALA A 830 -9.76 18.66 -8.75
CA ALA A 830 -8.50 18.90 -8.05
C ALA A 830 -7.36 18.21 -8.82
N TYR A 831 -6.48 18.99 -9.44
CA TYR A 831 -5.54 18.52 -10.44
C TYR A 831 -4.12 18.87 -10.06
N ARG A 832 -3.25 17.86 -9.95
CA ARG A 832 -1.83 18.05 -9.63
C ARG A 832 -0.99 18.20 -10.89
N CYS A 833 -0.02 19.08 -10.85
CA CYS A 833 1.00 19.20 -11.88
C CYS A 833 2.00 18.05 -11.74
N LEU A 834 1.85 17.01 -12.55
CA LEU A 834 2.74 15.84 -12.54
C LEU A 834 4.24 16.15 -12.77
N PRO A 835 4.65 17.09 -13.64
CA PRO A 835 6.07 17.43 -13.80
C PRO A 835 6.58 18.42 -12.73
N CYS A 836 5.70 18.99 -11.90
CA CYS A 836 6.11 19.94 -10.87
C CYS A 836 6.52 19.21 -9.59
N THR A 837 7.71 19.51 -9.09
CA THR A 837 8.20 19.02 -7.79
C THR A 837 8.58 20.20 -6.91
N LEU A 838 8.86 19.96 -5.63
CA LEU A 838 9.26 21.03 -4.72
C LEU A 838 10.56 21.75 -5.15
N ASP A 839 11.50 21.02 -5.76
CA ASP A 839 12.77 21.59 -6.22
C ASP A 839 12.68 22.21 -7.63
N ARG A 840 11.65 21.84 -8.38
CA ARG A 840 11.37 22.37 -9.73
C ARG A 840 9.87 22.66 -9.84
N PRO A 841 9.41 23.78 -9.26
CA PRO A 841 7.98 23.99 -9.05
C PRO A 841 7.26 24.39 -10.34
N ASN A 842 7.92 25.08 -11.27
CA ASN A 842 7.31 25.52 -12.53
C ASN A 842 8.07 25.00 -13.77
N PHE A 843 7.50 25.21 -14.94
CA PHE A 843 8.06 24.74 -16.22
C PHE A 843 9.44 25.36 -16.54
N ASP A 844 9.65 26.63 -16.18
CA ASP A 844 10.91 27.34 -16.42
C ASP A 844 12.06 26.74 -15.58
N LEU A 845 11.81 26.45 -14.29
CA LEU A 845 12.77 25.81 -13.38
C LEU A 845 12.92 24.30 -13.61
N ASN A 846 11.98 23.68 -14.32
CA ASN A 846 12.11 22.29 -14.76
C ASN A 846 13.02 22.11 -15.99
N GLY A 847 13.37 23.21 -16.68
CA GLY A 847 14.18 23.15 -17.90
C GLY A 847 13.47 22.45 -19.07
N LEU A 848 12.13 22.39 -19.05
CA LEU A 848 11.35 21.71 -20.08
C LEU A 848 11.45 22.44 -21.42
N SER A 849 11.71 21.70 -22.49
CA SER A 849 11.64 22.24 -23.85
C SER A 849 10.21 22.65 -24.21
N PRO A 850 10.00 23.58 -25.16
CA PRO A 850 8.66 23.97 -25.61
C PRO A 850 7.78 22.79 -26.08
N ALA A 851 8.40 21.72 -26.62
CA ALA A 851 7.69 20.50 -27.00
C ALA A 851 7.21 19.70 -25.78
N GLU A 852 8.03 19.59 -24.74
CA GLU A 852 7.68 18.92 -23.48
C GLU A 852 6.65 19.72 -22.68
N GLN A 853 6.73 21.04 -22.71
CA GLN A 853 5.70 21.93 -22.15
C GLN A 853 4.36 21.69 -22.86
N ASN A 854 4.32 21.70 -24.19
CA ASN A 854 3.10 21.40 -24.96
C ASN A 854 2.57 19.98 -24.74
N GLN A 855 3.47 19.00 -24.56
CA GLN A 855 3.09 17.63 -24.26
C GLN A 855 2.54 17.47 -22.83
N ALA A 856 3.06 18.22 -21.85
CA ALA A 856 2.57 18.27 -20.48
C ALA A 856 1.18 18.93 -20.42
N LEU A 857 0.98 20.01 -21.18
CA LEU A 857 -0.30 20.72 -21.34
C LEU A 857 -1.38 19.83 -22.01
N GLY A 858 -0.99 18.93 -22.91
CA GLY A 858 -1.91 18.06 -23.66
C GLY A 858 -2.37 16.78 -22.93
N LYS A 859 -1.72 16.39 -21.82
CA LYS A 859 -2.00 15.12 -21.09
C LYS A 859 -2.76 15.29 -19.77
N GLN A 860 -2.84 16.51 -19.21
CA GLN A 860 -3.46 16.77 -17.90
C GLN A 860 -4.85 17.39 -18.03
N ASN A 861 -5.88 16.62 -18.39
CA ASN A 861 -7.30 17.05 -18.38
C ASN A 861 -7.64 18.29 -19.27
N PRO A 862 -8.80 18.35 -19.98
CA PRO A 862 -9.27 19.55 -20.70
C PRO A 862 -9.48 20.86 -19.88
N TRP A 863 -8.95 20.98 -18.67
CA TRP A 863 -9.03 22.20 -17.85
C TRP A 863 -7.67 22.73 -17.38
N ASN A 864 -6.61 21.91 -17.35
CA ASN A 864 -5.33 22.30 -16.75
C ASN A 864 -4.27 22.61 -17.83
N TYR A 865 -4.38 23.81 -18.43
CA TYR A 865 -3.49 24.30 -19.48
C TYR A 865 -2.36 25.17 -18.91
N GLY A 866 -1.61 24.61 -17.97
CA GLY A 866 -0.44 25.28 -17.39
C GLY A 866 -0.77 26.02 -16.11
N PHE A 867 -1.96 25.83 -15.55
CA PHE A 867 -2.35 26.32 -14.23
C PHE A 867 -1.58 25.61 -13.09
N GLY A 868 -0.86 24.53 -13.38
CA GLY A 868 -0.05 23.84 -12.37
C GLY A 868 -0.91 22.97 -11.47
N ASN A 869 -0.70 23.05 -10.15
CA ASN A 869 -1.66 22.50 -9.20
C ASN A 869 -2.90 23.41 -9.19
N LEU A 870 -4.05 22.84 -9.51
CA LEU A 870 -5.29 23.56 -9.78
C LEU A 870 -6.44 22.95 -8.99
N VAL A 871 -7.18 23.78 -8.26
CA VAL A 871 -8.50 23.42 -7.71
C VAL A 871 -9.57 24.22 -8.43
N VAL A 872 -10.63 23.55 -8.88
CA VAL A 872 -11.79 24.17 -9.52
C VAL A 872 -12.99 23.99 -8.62
N VAL A 873 -13.63 25.09 -8.22
CA VAL A 873 -14.85 25.06 -7.40
C VAL A 873 -16.03 25.56 -8.24
N GLU A 874 -17.12 24.81 -8.24
CA GLU A 874 -18.40 25.24 -8.76
C GLU A 874 -19.20 25.93 -7.66
N TYR A 875 -19.58 27.18 -7.91
CA TYR A 875 -20.43 27.97 -7.01
C TYR A 875 -21.86 28.05 -7.55
N GLY A 876 -22.82 27.85 -6.65
CA GLY A 876 -24.23 28.07 -6.95
C GLY A 876 -24.56 29.56 -7.05
N TRP A 877 -25.64 29.90 -7.76
CA TRP A 877 -26.11 31.29 -7.94
C TRP A 877 -26.25 32.07 -6.63
N ASP A 878 -26.79 31.42 -5.59
CA ASP A 878 -27.03 32.05 -4.28
C ASP A 878 -25.76 32.28 -3.46
N ALA A 879 -24.66 31.59 -3.80
CA ALA A 879 -23.37 31.77 -3.17
C ALA A 879 -22.57 32.94 -3.79
N LEU A 880 -23.04 33.51 -4.90
CA LEU A 880 -22.39 34.63 -5.57
C LEU A 880 -22.72 35.95 -4.86
N SER A 881 -21.74 36.85 -4.76
CA SER A 881 -21.97 38.23 -4.32
C SER A 881 -22.92 38.97 -5.28
N ARG A 882 -23.50 40.09 -4.84
CA ARG A 882 -24.33 40.95 -5.72
C ARG A 882 -23.58 41.41 -6.97
N GLY A 883 -22.29 41.71 -6.83
CA GLY A 883 -21.41 42.01 -7.97
C GLY A 883 -21.25 40.81 -8.92
N GLY A 884 -21.06 39.61 -8.36
CA GLY A 884 -20.90 38.37 -9.12
C GLY A 884 -22.16 38.00 -9.90
N GLN A 885 -23.33 38.11 -9.27
CA GLN A 885 -24.63 37.94 -9.93
C GLN A 885 -24.80 38.94 -11.08
N GLY A 886 -24.48 40.22 -10.85
CA GLY A 886 -24.52 41.27 -11.88
C GLY A 886 -23.58 40.97 -13.06
N ALA A 887 -22.38 40.47 -12.80
CA ALA A 887 -21.41 40.10 -13.84
C ALA A 887 -21.88 38.90 -14.68
N VAL A 888 -22.53 37.90 -14.06
CA VAL A 888 -23.13 36.76 -14.77
C VAL A 888 -24.28 37.21 -15.69
N LEU A 889 -25.14 38.12 -15.22
CA LEU A 889 -26.22 38.69 -16.04
C LEU A 889 -25.67 39.54 -17.19
N ALA A 890 -24.67 40.38 -16.93
CA ALA A 890 -24.02 41.20 -17.95
C ALA A 890 -23.31 40.36 -19.02
N ALA A 891 -22.86 39.15 -18.66
CA ALA A 891 -22.33 38.16 -19.59
C ALA A 891 -23.41 37.42 -20.43
N GLY A 892 -24.68 37.80 -20.28
CA GLY A 892 -25.80 37.29 -21.08
C GLY A 892 -26.46 36.02 -20.56
N PHE A 893 -26.14 35.60 -19.32
CA PHE A 893 -26.75 34.43 -18.68
C PHE A 893 -27.95 34.81 -17.83
N ARG A 894 -28.86 33.85 -17.57
CA ARG A 894 -30.05 34.05 -16.74
C ARG A 894 -29.80 33.59 -15.30
N GLU A 895 -30.52 34.19 -14.36
CA GLU A 895 -30.51 33.80 -12.95
C GLU A 895 -30.72 32.27 -12.79
N ARG A 896 -29.91 31.64 -11.92
CA ARG A 896 -29.94 30.19 -11.58
C ARG A 896 -29.78 29.23 -12.75
N GLN A 897 -29.53 29.73 -13.96
CA GLN A 897 -29.34 28.96 -15.19
C GLN A 897 -27.90 29.01 -15.67
N ALA A 898 -26.98 29.55 -14.88
CA ALA A 898 -25.56 29.57 -15.20
C ALA A 898 -24.80 28.66 -14.24
N ARG A 899 -23.81 27.94 -14.74
CA ARG A 899 -22.80 27.25 -13.91
C ARG A 899 -21.58 28.15 -13.81
N VAL A 900 -21.10 28.41 -12.60
CA VAL A 900 -19.97 29.30 -12.33
C VAL A 900 -18.83 28.49 -11.74
N PHE A 901 -17.71 28.44 -12.46
CA PHE A 901 -16.50 27.74 -12.06
C PHE A 901 -15.40 28.74 -11.72
N VAL A 902 -14.76 28.54 -10.59
CA VAL A 902 -13.65 29.37 -10.12
C VAL A 902 -12.40 28.51 -10.02
N PHE A 903 -11.35 28.96 -10.69
CA PHE A 903 -10.06 28.29 -10.82
C PHE A 903 -9.11 28.90 -9.80
N TYR A 904 -8.59 28.08 -8.91
CA TYR A 904 -7.54 28.42 -7.95
C TYR A 904 -6.25 27.74 -8.42
N ALA A 905 -5.41 28.52 -9.09
CA ALA A 905 -4.26 28.00 -9.84
C ALA A 905 -2.90 28.36 -9.21
N HIS A 906 -1.86 27.72 -9.72
CA HIS A 906 -0.46 27.82 -9.32
C HIS A 906 -0.19 27.42 -7.86
N LEU A 907 -1.05 26.58 -7.28
CA LEU A 907 -0.93 26.19 -5.87
C LEU A 907 0.40 25.44 -5.61
N ALA A 908 0.98 25.63 -4.43
CA ALA A 908 2.11 24.81 -3.99
C ALA A 908 1.61 23.40 -3.64
N GLU A 909 0.51 23.34 -2.90
CA GLU A 909 -0.15 22.09 -2.52
C GLU A 909 -1.67 22.18 -2.64
N ILE A 910 -2.29 21.01 -2.80
CA ILE A 910 -3.75 20.84 -2.82
C ILE A 910 -4.15 20.09 -1.55
N SER A 911 -5.02 20.70 -0.77
CA SER A 911 -5.48 20.20 0.53
C SER A 911 -6.90 19.59 0.47
N ILE A 912 -7.54 19.61 -0.70
CA ILE A 912 -8.92 19.14 -0.87
C ILE A 912 -9.12 18.29 -2.12
N GLY A 913 -10.04 17.32 -2.05
CA GLY A 913 -10.35 16.39 -3.13
C GLY A 913 -11.59 16.78 -3.96
N GLU A 914 -11.68 16.24 -5.18
CA GLU A 914 -12.83 16.39 -6.07
C GLU A 914 -14.14 15.90 -5.44
N GLY A 915 -15.25 16.56 -5.77
CA GLY A 915 -16.59 16.23 -5.31
C GLY A 915 -16.93 16.72 -3.89
N ARG A 916 -15.95 17.19 -3.12
CA ARG A 916 -16.14 17.67 -1.73
C ARG A 916 -16.96 18.96 -1.71
N PRO A 917 -17.97 19.09 -0.82
CA PRO A 917 -18.58 20.38 -0.56
C PRO A 917 -17.58 21.28 0.17
N VAL A 918 -17.67 22.59 -0.09
CA VAL A 918 -16.86 23.62 0.57
C VAL A 918 -17.77 24.73 1.06
N ALA A 919 -17.40 25.36 2.17
CA ALA A 919 -17.99 26.59 2.68
C ALA A 919 -16.93 27.72 2.66
N ALA A 920 -17.35 28.96 2.88
CA ALA A 920 -16.42 30.09 3.03
C ALA A 920 -15.35 29.76 4.10
N GLY A 921 -14.08 29.98 3.76
CA GLY A 921 -12.95 29.66 4.65
C GLY A 921 -12.47 28.21 4.61
N THR A 922 -13.08 27.33 3.81
CA THR A 922 -12.60 25.94 3.66
C THR A 922 -11.25 25.92 2.95
N PRO A 923 -10.20 25.32 3.54
CA PRO A 923 -8.89 25.16 2.90
C PRO A 923 -8.98 24.44 1.55
N LEU A 924 -8.45 25.08 0.50
CA LEU A 924 -8.33 24.48 -0.84
C LEU A 924 -6.89 24.03 -1.12
N GLY A 925 -5.92 24.78 -0.60
CA GLY A 925 -4.51 24.54 -0.82
C GLY A 925 -3.67 25.72 -0.39
N THR A 926 -2.42 25.77 -0.81
CA THR A 926 -1.50 26.86 -0.47
C THR A 926 -1.00 27.58 -1.72
N MET A 927 -0.78 28.89 -1.63
CA MET A 927 -0.24 29.72 -2.70
C MET A 927 1.17 29.22 -3.08
N GLY A 928 1.43 29.12 -4.38
CA GLY A 928 2.70 28.55 -4.86
C GLY A 928 3.14 29.07 -6.21
N ASN A 929 4.01 28.31 -6.85
CA ASN A 929 4.65 28.64 -8.11
C ASN A 929 4.63 27.42 -9.04
N SER A 930 3.49 26.74 -9.14
CA SER A 930 3.38 25.51 -9.95
C SER A 930 2.92 25.77 -11.38
N GLY A 931 3.29 24.91 -12.33
CA GLY A 931 2.85 25.00 -13.74
C GLY A 931 3.60 26.05 -14.55
N ASN A 932 2.90 26.78 -15.42
CA ASN A 932 3.45 27.86 -16.23
C ASN A 932 3.47 29.19 -15.46
N SER A 933 4.07 29.17 -14.26
CA SER A 933 4.25 30.35 -13.41
C SER A 933 5.72 30.75 -13.33
N ARG A 934 5.99 32.04 -13.14
CA ARG A 934 7.35 32.59 -12.95
C ARG A 934 7.62 33.05 -11.51
N GLY A 935 6.65 32.94 -10.62
CA GLY A 935 6.77 33.39 -9.23
C GLY A 935 5.60 32.94 -8.36
N VAL A 936 5.76 33.08 -7.04
CA VAL A 936 4.73 32.69 -6.08
C VAL A 936 3.53 33.64 -6.17
N HIS A 937 2.38 33.14 -6.60
CA HIS A 937 1.12 33.87 -6.61
C HIS A 937 -0.08 32.91 -6.69
N LEU A 938 -1.27 33.41 -6.36
CA LEU A 938 -2.53 32.76 -6.71
C LEU A 938 -3.04 33.41 -7.99
N HIS A 939 -3.26 32.60 -9.02
CA HIS A 939 -4.02 33.03 -10.18
C HIS A 939 -5.47 32.57 -10.02
N LEU A 940 -6.41 33.52 -10.11
CA LEU A 940 -7.83 33.26 -9.95
C LEU A 940 -8.58 33.61 -11.23
N GLU A 941 -9.28 32.63 -11.80
CA GLU A 941 -10.06 32.79 -13.04
C GLU A 941 -11.50 32.33 -12.85
N VAL A 942 -12.46 33.11 -13.35
CA VAL A 942 -13.90 32.81 -13.27
C VAL A 942 -14.47 32.52 -14.65
N ARG A 943 -15.17 31.39 -14.75
CA ARG A 943 -15.80 30.91 -15.98
C ARG A 943 -17.27 30.61 -15.79
N VAL A 944 -18.06 31.04 -16.75
CA VAL A 944 -19.52 30.90 -16.76
C VAL A 944 -19.94 30.15 -18.02
N CYS A 945 -20.86 29.19 -17.87
CA CYS A 945 -21.47 28.52 -19.00
C CYS A 945 -22.95 28.18 -18.74
N GLN A 946 -23.66 27.86 -19.82
CA GLN A 946 -25.00 27.30 -19.73
C GLN A 946 -24.92 25.84 -19.27
N PRO A 947 -25.89 25.34 -18.47
CA PRO A 947 -26.03 23.92 -18.20
C PRO A 947 -26.46 23.21 -19.49
N SER A 948 -25.60 22.35 -20.04
CA SER A 948 -25.99 21.41 -21.10
C SER A 948 -25.99 19.99 -20.56
N ALA A 949 -26.99 19.20 -20.97
CA ALA A 949 -27.14 17.79 -20.58
C ALA A 949 -26.16 16.83 -21.29
N ILE A 950 -25.28 17.36 -22.16
CA ILE A 950 -24.35 16.58 -22.99
C ILE A 950 -23.05 17.40 -23.12
N PHE A 951 -21.90 16.73 -22.97
CA PHE A 951 -20.48 17.13 -23.19
C PHE A 951 -19.61 17.51 -21.96
N PRO A 952 -18.34 17.05 -21.91
CA PRO A 952 -17.32 17.65 -21.05
C PRO A 952 -17.01 19.05 -21.59
N LEU A 953 -17.22 20.07 -20.76
CA LEU A 953 -16.98 21.47 -21.11
C LEU A 953 -15.55 21.65 -21.67
N SER A 954 -15.43 22.00 -22.95
CA SER A 954 -14.18 22.48 -23.54
C SER A 954 -13.99 23.97 -23.24
N LEU A 955 -12.73 24.43 -23.10
CA LEU A 955 -12.39 25.83 -22.81
C LEU A 955 -13.00 26.86 -23.80
N THR A 956 -13.40 26.42 -24.99
CA THR A 956 -13.93 27.25 -26.07
C THR A 956 -15.41 27.62 -25.91
N ARG A 957 -16.12 27.04 -24.93
CA ARG A 957 -17.57 27.24 -24.73
C ARG A 957 -17.95 27.95 -23.43
N THR A 958 -16.97 28.46 -22.69
CA THR A 958 -17.17 29.24 -21.46
C THR A 958 -16.97 30.73 -21.70
N VAL A 959 -17.77 31.57 -21.07
CA VAL A 959 -17.53 33.03 -21.01
C VAL A 959 -16.72 33.33 -19.75
N ARG A 960 -15.68 34.15 -19.87
CA ARG A 960 -14.89 34.63 -18.73
C ARG A 960 -15.47 35.93 -18.21
N ILE A 961 -15.55 36.05 -16.88
CA ILE A 961 -15.98 37.27 -16.20
C ILE A 961 -14.88 37.71 -15.23
N ASP A 962 -14.88 39.00 -14.90
CA ASP A 962 -13.89 39.59 -14.02
C ASP A 962 -14.00 38.98 -12.59
N PRO A 963 -12.95 38.31 -12.08
CA PRO A 963 -12.95 37.81 -10.71
C PRO A 963 -13.19 38.89 -9.65
N LEU A 964 -12.75 40.14 -9.88
CA LEU A 964 -12.97 41.24 -8.92
C LEU A 964 -14.44 41.64 -8.80
N ALA A 965 -15.27 41.34 -9.81
CA ALA A 965 -16.71 41.53 -9.69
C ALA A 965 -17.35 40.46 -8.81
N MET A 966 -16.74 39.27 -8.70
CA MET A 966 -17.26 38.12 -7.94
C MET A 966 -16.86 38.19 -6.46
N PHE A 967 -15.68 38.69 -6.14
CA PHE A 967 -15.14 38.79 -4.78
C PHE A 967 -14.95 40.26 -4.39
N THR A 968 -15.99 40.88 -3.83
CA THR A 968 -15.94 42.25 -3.31
C THR A 968 -16.03 42.23 -1.78
N GLU A 969 -15.06 42.90 -1.15
CA GLU A 969 -14.75 42.95 0.29
C GLU A 969 -14.28 41.63 0.92
#